data_AF-A0A1Q5L6R4-F1
#
_entry.id   AF-A0A1Q5L6R4-F1
#
_cell.length_a   1.000
_cell.length_b   1.000
_cell.length_c   1.000
_cell.angle_alpha   90.00
_cell.angle_beta   90.00
_cell.angle_gamma   90.00
#
_symmetry.space_group_name_H-M   'P 1'
#
loop_
_entity.id
_entity.type
_entity.pdbx_description
1 polymer ?
#
loop_
_entity_poly.entity_id
_entity_poly.type
_entity_poly.pdbx_seq_one_letter_code
_entity_poly.pdbx_strand_id
1 'polypeptide(L)'
;MNLDDVRVGTDPAPDPSQQGLAAHWDFTEGQGTTTREKVSQAADPISYVFTDAQYKPDSDPLWRPKNEADGVLSGALLFDGYSTWVTRAAAQTQLPTDGLSIEAWVAPRAFEWGDDGKPSVVVNQQDKAAKRGFSLGVGRHGRWQFGIGTGDAWYEVTVPKPAALAAGKWAHLSAVFAPSEGAIRLFLNGEQVAQTAIPSNARLAKADVPLIIGRHNQPAIINGTFAVNMFNGLIDEVKIHNSALAPASVTAGHQKDVQTFAGGATPKAQMEMDRSRYDGDRYRPGYHFTAPNHWMNEPHAPIQYKGKYHLFYQHNSHGPYWHNIAWGHAVSEDLVHWRDLPVALAPTADSVAPDGVWSGDAAYDENGVPVLLFTAGNDAQRPNQATGLARPVDPADSDLVEWKMHPTLVTSQTADLNVGAGRKVRFGDFRDPFVWKEGDTWFQLMGSGVQTTSGTDIGGTALLYTSKNLTDWTYSGPLMVGDVAAHPKTGQVWELPTFLPIGKDAQGRERRALLINPAFPAGPGEYSSKYVYYWVGTWDAQARRWTPDTTEPRLMDYGDHFTGPSGTVDDKGRSLVFSIAQDRRTERAHYDAGWAHNAGLPIELSMRPDGDLGFRPVEEVSRLHVGEPLLHISEPTSLTDANTRLAGIRGDMLHVKLTLERGSADTFGLDVLRSAGDEERTRLFYDAPAGQLGVDRTRSGNNSSAEPNFGIHKGPLTLSNGTLTLDVFVDRSMVEAYANDHKSITTRAYPFRQDSLGLRLFGDGSIVKSMTVWKMGNMTD
;
A
#
# COMPACT_ATOMS: atom_id res chain seq x y z
N MET A 1 21.32 61.39 -15.95
CA MET A 1 20.73 61.19 -14.61
C MET A 1 21.25 59.87 -14.08
N ASN A 2 21.76 59.90 -12.86
CA ASN A 2 22.72 58.95 -12.28
C ASN A 2 22.18 57.54 -12.04
N LEU A 3 23.11 56.61 -12.13
CA LEU A 3 23.05 55.18 -11.78
C LEU A 3 23.40 54.95 -10.29
N ASP A 4 23.01 55.85 -9.39
CA ASP A 4 23.45 55.84 -7.98
C ASP A 4 22.36 55.57 -6.93
N ASP A 5 21.11 55.28 -7.30
CA ASP A 5 20.09 54.86 -6.33
C ASP A 5 20.00 53.33 -6.22
N VAL A 6 21.15 52.70 -5.91
CA VAL A 6 21.15 51.42 -5.22
C VAL A 6 20.70 51.71 -3.80
N ARG A 7 19.39 51.58 -3.54
CA ARG A 7 18.93 51.33 -2.17
C ARG A 7 19.49 49.99 -1.74
N VAL A 8 20.65 50.03 -1.09
CA VAL A 8 21.05 49.04 -0.12
C VAL A 8 19.92 49.02 0.90
N GLY A 9 19.01 48.06 0.76
CA GLY A 9 18.11 47.72 1.85
C GLY A 9 19.02 47.39 3.02
N THR A 10 18.99 48.23 4.05
CA THR A 10 19.57 47.90 5.35
C THR A 10 19.06 46.52 5.71
N ASP A 11 19.97 45.55 5.88
CA ASP A 11 19.59 44.25 6.44
C ASP A 11 18.71 44.52 7.66
N PRO A 12 17.48 43.97 7.71
CA PRO A 12 16.62 44.15 8.87
C PRO A 12 17.41 43.74 10.10
N ALA A 13 17.35 44.56 11.16
CA ALA A 13 17.99 44.23 12.42
C ALA A 13 17.59 42.80 12.83
N PRO A 14 18.52 41.94 13.29
CA PRO A 14 18.20 40.57 13.65
C PRO A 14 17.06 40.58 14.66
N ASP A 15 16.02 39.79 14.40
CA ASP A 15 14.90 39.62 15.32
C ASP A 15 15.48 39.19 16.69
N PRO A 16 15.17 39.91 17.80
CA PRO A 16 15.61 39.53 19.14
C PRO A 16 15.27 38.08 19.52
N SER A 17 14.24 37.49 18.90
CA SER A 17 13.88 36.07 19.06
C SER A 17 14.94 35.09 18.52
N GLN A 18 15.86 35.57 17.66
CA GLN A 18 16.91 34.78 16.99
C GLN A 18 18.29 34.92 17.65
N GLN A 19 18.40 35.62 18.79
CA GLN A 19 19.67 35.72 19.52
C GLN A 19 20.15 34.34 19.98
N GLY A 20 21.37 33.97 19.60
CA GLY A 20 21.97 32.68 19.96
C GLY A 20 21.69 31.54 18.96
N LEU A 21 20.98 31.81 17.86
CA LEU A 21 20.76 30.82 16.79
C LEU A 21 21.81 30.92 15.69
N ALA A 22 22.24 29.77 15.18
CA ALA A 22 23.05 29.60 13.98
C ALA A 22 22.18 29.35 12.73
N ALA A 23 21.02 28.68 12.90
CA ALA A 23 20.00 28.52 11.87
C ALA A 23 18.63 28.22 12.48
N HIS A 24 17.55 28.60 11.80
CA HIS A 24 16.17 28.33 12.21
C HIS A 24 15.23 28.21 11.01
N TRP A 25 14.55 27.06 10.89
CA TRP A 25 13.46 26.84 9.96
C TRP A 25 12.18 26.63 10.76
N ASP A 26 11.16 27.45 10.53
CA ASP A 26 9.88 27.41 11.25
C ASP A 26 8.70 26.99 10.37
N PHE A 27 8.96 26.68 9.09
CA PHE A 27 8.00 26.19 8.09
C PHE A 27 6.67 26.98 8.00
N THR A 28 6.67 28.26 8.38
CA THR A 28 5.47 29.12 8.42
C THR A 28 4.99 29.59 7.05
N GLU A 29 5.68 29.26 5.95
CA GLU A 29 5.37 29.76 4.61
C GLU A 29 3.99 29.33 4.09
N GLY A 30 3.55 28.11 4.41
CA GLY A 30 2.22 27.59 4.07
C GLY A 30 1.97 27.26 2.59
N GLN A 31 2.86 27.68 1.69
CA GLN A 31 2.82 27.41 0.24
C GLN A 31 4.20 27.61 -0.40
N GLY A 32 4.36 27.18 -1.64
CA GLY A 32 5.57 27.31 -2.44
C GLY A 32 6.61 26.19 -2.22
N THR A 33 7.68 26.25 -2.99
CA THR A 33 8.70 25.17 -3.12
C THR A 33 10.01 25.48 -2.41
N THR A 34 10.01 26.47 -1.53
CA THR A 34 11.17 26.90 -0.74
C THR A 34 10.74 27.25 0.68
N THR A 35 11.59 27.00 1.67
CA THR A 35 11.41 27.52 3.03
C THR A 35 12.49 28.56 3.34
N ARG A 36 12.20 29.52 4.22
CA ARG A 36 13.13 30.59 4.58
C ARG A 36 13.79 30.30 5.93
N GLU A 37 15.12 30.21 5.91
CA GLU A 37 15.93 30.14 7.13
C GLU A 37 15.98 31.54 7.80
N LYS A 38 15.55 31.65 9.06
CA LYS A 38 15.24 32.94 9.70
C LYS A 38 16.45 33.73 10.20
N VAL A 39 17.61 33.11 10.36
CA VAL A 39 18.82 33.82 10.79
C VAL A 39 19.47 34.54 9.61
N SER A 40 19.74 33.82 8.52
CA SER A 40 20.39 34.39 7.32
C SER A 40 19.40 34.92 6.29
N GLN A 41 18.09 34.69 6.49
CA GLN A 41 17.00 35.02 5.55
C GLN A 41 17.12 34.35 4.18
N ALA A 42 17.99 33.34 4.04
CA ALA A 42 18.19 32.63 2.80
C ALA A 42 16.99 31.71 2.50
N ALA A 43 16.66 31.58 1.22
CA ALA A 43 15.66 30.63 0.76
C ALA A 43 16.33 29.30 0.45
N ASP A 44 15.87 28.23 1.11
CA ASP A 44 16.36 26.88 0.93
C ASP A 44 15.30 26.08 0.12
N PRO A 45 15.68 25.40 -0.99
CA PRO A 45 14.74 24.64 -1.80
C PRO A 45 14.20 23.41 -1.09
N ILE A 46 12.92 23.12 -1.35
CA ILE A 46 12.23 21.91 -0.94
C ILE A 46 12.14 20.98 -2.15
N SER A 47 12.74 19.80 -2.06
CA SER A 47 12.47 18.75 -3.03
C SER A 47 11.11 18.15 -2.73
N TYR A 48 10.33 17.86 -3.78
CA TYR A 48 9.03 17.23 -3.71
C TYR A 48 8.69 16.69 -5.09
N VAL A 49 8.14 15.48 -5.18
CA VAL A 49 7.92 14.83 -6.49
C VAL A 49 6.97 15.58 -7.41
N PHE A 50 5.98 16.31 -6.86
CA PHE A 50 4.94 16.98 -7.65
C PHE A 50 5.19 18.46 -7.86
N THR A 51 6.38 18.95 -7.52
CA THR A 51 6.84 20.27 -7.99
C THR A 51 7.04 20.28 -9.51
N ASP A 52 7.37 19.14 -10.11
CA ASP A 52 7.47 18.91 -11.56
C ASP A 52 6.80 17.56 -11.88
N ALA A 53 5.46 17.57 -11.82
CA ALA A 53 4.65 16.36 -11.79
C ALA A 53 4.52 15.72 -13.19
N GLN A 54 4.69 14.40 -13.26
CA GLN A 54 4.66 13.67 -14.54
C GLN A 54 3.26 13.28 -15.04
N TYR A 55 2.32 13.01 -14.12
CA TYR A 55 1.01 12.44 -14.46
C TYR A 55 -0.19 13.28 -14.02
N LYS A 56 0.07 14.32 -13.24
CA LYS A 56 -0.93 15.26 -12.70
C LYS A 56 -0.42 16.69 -12.86
N PRO A 57 -1.25 17.73 -12.64
CA PRO A 57 -0.78 19.10 -12.54
C PRO A 57 0.23 19.28 -11.39
N ASP A 58 1.14 20.25 -11.53
CA ASP A 58 2.08 20.62 -10.48
C ASP A 58 1.34 21.08 -9.21
N SER A 59 1.95 20.84 -8.06
CA SER A 59 1.42 21.22 -6.75
C SER A 59 2.53 21.47 -5.76
N ASP A 60 2.26 22.38 -4.81
CA ASP A 60 3.20 22.66 -3.73
C ASP A 60 3.46 21.43 -2.85
N PRO A 61 4.62 21.39 -2.16
CA PRO A 61 4.86 20.48 -1.04
C PRO A 61 3.73 20.50 -0.01
N LEU A 62 3.70 19.47 0.84
CA LEU A 62 2.59 19.23 1.76
C LEU A 62 2.68 20.12 3.01
N TRP A 63 2.36 21.41 2.85
CA TRP A 63 2.28 22.35 3.95
C TRP A 63 1.09 22.06 4.88
N ARG A 64 1.26 22.36 6.17
CA ARG A 64 0.21 22.33 7.18
C ARG A 64 0.09 23.71 7.82
N PRO A 65 -0.98 24.46 7.53
CA PRO A 65 -1.12 25.82 8.02
C PRO A 65 -1.33 25.86 9.53
N LYS A 66 -0.98 27.00 10.11
CA LYS A 66 -1.18 27.34 11.52
C LYS A 66 -2.67 27.44 11.88
N ASN A 67 -3.14 26.68 12.87
CA ASN A 67 -4.38 26.99 13.58
C ASN A 67 -4.11 27.74 14.89
N GLU A 68 -5.05 28.57 15.32
CA GLU A 68 -4.91 29.38 16.56
C GLU A 68 -4.68 28.52 17.83
N ALA A 69 -5.18 27.29 17.85
CA ALA A 69 -5.03 26.37 18.98
C ALA A 69 -3.65 25.68 19.06
N ASP A 70 -2.85 25.74 17.99
CA ASP A 70 -1.63 24.95 17.85
C ASP A 70 -0.40 25.58 18.54
N GLY A 71 -0.47 26.84 18.97
CA GLY A 71 0.64 27.54 19.66
C GLY A 71 1.89 27.68 18.79
N VAL A 72 3.02 27.09 19.21
CA VAL A 72 4.26 27.03 18.40
C VAL A 72 4.16 26.03 17.24
N LEU A 73 3.35 24.95 17.36
CA LEU A 73 3.21 23.82 16.42
C LEU A 73 2.44 24.16 15.14
N SER A 74 2.77 25.29 14.52
CA SER A 74 1.88 26.01 13.65
C SER A 74 2.59 26.58 12.42
N GLY A 75 2.46 25.85 11.31
CA GLY A 75 3.26 26.05 10.09
C GLY A 75 4.25 24.92 9.95
N ALA A 76 3.76 23.69 9.73
CA ALA A 76 4.63 22.52 9.59
C ALA A 76 4.73 22.10 8.12
N LEU A 77 5.83 21.42 7.79
CA LEU A 77 5.97 20.70 6.53
C LEU A 77 5.78 19.20 6.78
N LEU A 78 4.91 18.56 5.99
CA LEU A 78 4.74 17.12 5.99
C LEU A 78 5.76 16.47 5.05
N PHE A 79 6.67 15.72 5.64
CA PHE A 79 7.63 14.89 4.93
C PHE A 79 6.99 13.54 4.64
N ASP A 80 6.90 13.18 3.36
CA ASP A 80 6.16 12.01 2.88
C ASP A 80 6.94 10.69 2.94
N GLY A 81 8.16 10.70 3.49
CA GLY A 81 8.99 9.50 3.63
C GLY A 81 9.72 9.05 2.36
N TYR A 82 9.58 9.73 1.21
CA TYR A 82 10.33 9.33 0.01
C TYR A 82 10.74 10.46 -0.95
N SER A 83 10.03 11.61 -0.95
CA SER A 83 10.25 12.66 -1.95
C SER A 83 10.44 14.06 -1.37
N THR A 84 10.11 14.26 -0.09
CA THR A 84 10.15 15.59 0.54
C THR A 84 11.41 15.78 1.37
N TRP A 85 12.24 16.78 1.06
CA TRP A 85 13.36 17.21 1.92
C TRP A 85 13.80 18.65 1.64
N VAL A 86 14.43 19.31 2.60
CA VAL A 86 15.04 20.65 2.43
C VAL A 86 16.55 20.50 2.21
N THR A 87 17.12 21.31 1.32
CA THR A 87 18.58 21.34 1.10
C THR A 87 19.14 22.73 1.33
N ARG A 88 20.18 22.85 2.16
CA ARG A 88 20.97 24.06 2.34
C ARG A 88 22.42 23.83 1.94
N ALA A 89 22.99 24.76 1.17
CA ALA A 89 24.37 24.65 0.72
C ALA A 89 25.37 24.67 1.90
N ALA A 90 26.45 23.88 1.78
CA ALA A 90 27.47 23.77 2.83
C ALA A 90 28.04 25.15 3.21
N ALA A 91 28.34 25.99 2.21
CA ALA A 91 28.91 27.33 2.39
C ALA A 91 27.99 28.30 3.16
N GLN A 92 26.68 28.03 3.23
CA GLN A 92 25.69 28.87 3.91
C GLN A 92 25.41 28.39 5.34
N THR A 93 26.09 27.33 5.80
CA THR A 93 25.89 26.75 7.12
C THR A 93 27.07 27.08 8.03
N GLN A 94 26.89 28.05 8.93
CA GLN A 94 27.92 28.44 9.89
C GLN A 94 27.68 27.77 11.25
N LEU A 95 28.22 26.57 11.42
CA LEU A 95 28.12 25.85 12.70
C LEU A 95 29.21 26.27 13.70
N PRO A 96 28.87 26.37 15.01
CA PRO A 96 29.85 26.54 16.07
C PRO A 96 30.71 25.26 16.25
N THR A 97 31.94 25.41 16.73
CA THR A 97 32.86 24.28 16.96
C THR A 97 32.95 23.84 18.40
N ASP A 98 32.69 24.75 19.35
CA ASP A 98 32.95 24.58 20.79
C ASP A 98 31.71 24.20 21.61
N GLY A 99 30.57 23.96 20.94
CA GLY A 99 29.31 23.57 21.56
C GLY A 99 28.14 23.91 20.66
N LEU A 100 27.12 23.06 20.63
CA LEU A 100 25.98 23.16 19.72
C LEU A 100 24.75 22.57 20.39
N SER A 101 23.57 23.13 20.13
CA SER A 101 22.29 22.49 20.46
C SER A 101 21.39 22.47 19.24
N ILE A 102 20.66 21.38 19.05
CA ILE A 102 19.66 21.24 17.99
C ILE A 102 18.32 20.95 18.64
N GLU A 103 17.30 21.70 18.27
CA GLU A 103 15.92 21.50 18.73
C GLU A 103 15.00 21.29 17.55
N ALA A 104 14.02 20.40 17.69
CA ALA A 104 13.00 20.19 16.68
C ALA A 104 11.69 19.73 17.30
N TRP A 105 10.57 20.31 16.85
CA TRP A 105 9.25 19.74 17.05
C TRP A 105 8.92 18.81 15.89
N VAL A 106 8.74 17.53 16.20
CA VAL A 106 8.46 16.49 15.21
C VAL A 106 7.26 15.66 15.62
N ALA A 107 6.51 15.20 14.64
CA ALA A 107 5.55 14.13 14.82
C ALA A 107 5.79 13.08 13.72
N PRO A 108 6.36 11.92 14.03
CA PRO A 108 6.52 10.83 13.07
C PRO A 108 5.16 10.21 12.72
N ARG A 109 4.89 9.94 11.44
CA ARG A 109 3.72 9.16 10.99
C ARG A 109 3.96 7.65 11.13
N ALA A 110 5.17 7.22 10.80
CA ALA A 110 5.61 5.83 10.87
C ALA A 110 7.14 5.80 11.04
N PHE A 111 7.68 4.61 11.31
CA PHE A 111 9.12 4.39 11.45
C PHE A 111 9.60 3.41 10.38
N GLU A 112 10.64 3.78 9.64
CA GLU A 112 11.24 2.94 8.60
C GLU A 112 11.95 1.71 9.18
N TRP A 113 12.35 0.82 8.26
CA TRP A 113 13.15 -0.37 8.53
C TRP A 113 14.59 -0.06 9.00
N GLY A 114 15.14 1.10 8.65
CA GLY A 114 16.51 1.46 9.02
C GLY A 114 17.58 0.74 8.20
N ASP A 115 17.37 0.63 6.89
CA ASP A 115 18.33 0.05 5.93
C ASP A 115 19.74 0.61 6.12
N ASP A 116 20.75 -0.25 5.91
CA ASP A 116 22.16 -0.02 6.24
C ASP A 116 22.43 0.37 7.71
N GLY A 117 21.47 0.15 8.62
CA GLY A 117 21.57 0.60 10.02
C GLY A 117 21.53 2.13 10.16
N LYS A 118 20.97 2.84 9.18
CA LYS A 118 20.89 4.31 9.18
C LYS A 118 19.53 4.79 9.72
N PRO A 119 19.49 5.88 10.50
CA PRO A 119 18.23 6.48 10.94
C PRO A 119 17.58 7.29 9.82
N SER A 120 16.26 7.42 9.88
CA SER A 120 15.49 8.44 9.16
C SER A 120 15.81 9.81 9.76
N VAL A 121 16.43 10.69 8.98
CA VAL A 121 17.02 11.92 9.53
C VAL A 121 16.02 13.06 9.65
N VAL A 122 15.98 13.70 10.83
CA VAL A 122 15.30 14.99 11.04
C VAL A 122 16.14 16.10 10.43
N VAL A 123 17.42 16.21 10.83
CA VAL A 123 18.39 17.14 10.23
C VAL A 123 19.81 16.58 10.31
N ASN A 124 20.60 16.69 9.24
CA ASN A 124 22.01 16.34 9.25
C ASN A 124 22.87 17.25 8.37
N GLN A 125 24.15 17.26 8.69
CA GLN A 125 25.22 17.72 7.82
C GLN A 125 26.44 16.90 8.20
N GLN A 126 26.55 15.67 7.67
CA GLN A 126 27.54 14.68 8.13
C GLN A 126 28.37 14.08 7.02
N ASP A 127 29.63 13.79 7.33
CA ASP A 127 30.43 12.79 6.64
C ASP A 127 30.90 11.81 7.71
N LYS A 128 30.09 10.77 7.95
CA LYS A 128 30.33 9.81 9.03
C LYS A 128 31.64 9.03 8.82
N ALA A 129 32.03 8.80 7.56
CA ALA A 129 33.29 8.12 7.22
C ALA A 129 34.51 8.99 7.55
N ALA A 130 34.45 10.29 7.23
CA ALA A 130 35.46 11.26 7.66
C ALA A 130 35.31 11.68 9.13
N LYS A 131 34.27 11.19 9.81
CA LYS A 131 33.91 11.51 11.20
C LYS A 131 33.70 13.01 11.40
N ARG A 132 32.98 13.66 10.48
CA ARG A 132 32.72 15.10 10.50
C ARG A 132 31.23 15.39 10.52
N GLY A 133 30.85 16.51 11.12
CA GLY A 133 29.50 17.03 11.10
C GLY A 133 28.59 16.44 12.17
N PHE A 134 27.28 16.47 11.94
CA PHE A 134 26.29 16.01 12.90
C PHE A 134 25.09 15.34 12.23
N SER A 135 24.33 14.56 13.00
CA SER A 135 23.07 13.97 12.55
C SER A 135 22.11 13.77 13.72
N LEU A 136 20.89 14.28 13.60
CA LEU A 136 19.76 13.99 14.48
C LEU A 136 18.72 13.20 13.67
N GLY A 137 18.40 11.98 14.10
CA GLY A 137 17.50 11.11 13.36
C GLY A 137 16.77 10.08 14.21
N VAL A 138 15.70 9.54 13.65
CA VAL A 138 14.82 8.54 14.24
C VAL A 138 15.06 7.20 13.55
N GLY A 139 15.46 6.19 14.30
CA GLY A 139 15.59 4.82 13.84
C GLY A 139 14.30 4.01 14.01
N ARG A 140 14.43 2.69 13.82
CA ARG A 140 13.32 1.74 13.95
C ARG A 140 12.56 1.91 15.26
N HIS A 141 11.24 1.74 15.19
CA HIS A 141 10.35 1.75 16.36
C HIS A 141 10.48 3.00 17.24
N GLY A 142 10.79 4.15 16.64
CA GLY A 142 10.85 5.45 17.32
C GLY A 142 12.12 5.69 18.13
N ARG A 143 13.09 4.78 18.09
CA ARG A 143 14.39 4.93 18.76
C ARG A 143 15.22 5.99 18.06
N TRP A 144 15.39 7.16 18.64
CA TRP A 144 16.13 8.25 18.01
C TRP A 144 17.53 8.45 18.59
N GLN A 145 18.39 9.11 17.82
CA GLN A 145 19.80 9.26 18.11
C GLN A 145 20.37 10.58 17.60
N PHE A 146 21.47 10.98 18.22
CA PHE A 146 22.28 12.12 17.81
C PHE A 146 23.74 11.72 17.71
N GLY A 147 24.37 12.08 16.59
CA GLY A 147 25.78 11.85 16.32
C GLY A 147 26.55 13.15 16.03
N ILE A 148 27.80 13.20 16.49
CA ILE A 148 28.75 14.31 16.29
C ILE A 148 30.10 13.75 15.85
N GLY A 149 30.65 14.32 14.78
CA GLY A 149 31.98 14.05 14.28
C GLY A 149 33.01 15.10 14.69
N THR A 150 34.15 14.66 15.22
CA THR A 150 35.26 15.54 15.64
C THR A 150 36.46 15.52 14.70
N GLY A 151 36.37 14.81 13.57
CA GLY A 151 37.46 14.49 12.65
C GLY A 151 38.23 13.24 13.08
N ASP A 152 38.42 13.07 14.38
CA ASP A 152 39.13 11.90 14.95
C ASP A 152 38.17 10.78 15.35
N ALA A 153 36.98 11.13 15.83
CA ALA A 153 35.97 10.20 16.33
C ALA A 153 34.54 10.62 15.92
N TRP A 154 33.65 9.63 15.83
CA TRP A 154 32.21 9.82 15.76
C TRP A 154 31.61 9.41 17.11
N TYR A 155 31.04 10.37 17.83
CA TYR A 155 30.34 10.14 19.08
C TYR A 155 28.85 10.09 18.81
N GLU A 156 28.17 9.08 19.35
CA GLU A 156 26.75 8.86 19.13
C GLU A 156 26.06 8.51 20.45
N VAL A 157 24.85 9.02 20.62
CA VAL A 157 23.97 8.68 21.75
C VAL A 157 22.59 8.34 21.21
N THR A 158 22.04 7.22 21.66
CA THR A 158 20.69 6.77 21.32
C THR A 158 19.87 6.75 22.61
N VAL A 159 18.62 7.21 22.53
CA VAL A 159 17.73 7.21 23.70
C VAL A 159 17.44 5.79 24.20
N PRO A 160 17.04 5.57 25.47
CA PRO A 160 16.52 4.29 25.95
C PRO A 160 15.08 4.02 25.44
N LYS A 161 14.60 2.76 25.52
CA LYS A 161 13.32 2.35 24.90
C LYS A 161 12.12 3.14 25.44
N PRO A 162 12.02 3.46 26.74
CA PRO A 162 10.94 4.29 27.26
C PRO A 162 10.88 5.72 26.70
N ALA A 163 11.96 6.19 26.05
CA ALA A 163 12.04 7.50 25.42
C ALA A 163 11.96 7.42 23.88
N ALA A 164 11.51 6.27 23.34
CA ALA A 164 11.19 6.15 21.92
C ALA A 164 9.97 7.00 21.57
N LEU A 165 9.95 7.52 20.35
CA LEU A 165 8.84 8.31 19.82
C LEU A 165 7.64 7.41 19.52
N ALA A 166 6.44 7.98 19.66
CA ALA A 166 5.19 7.34 19.24
C ALA A 166 4.73 7.94 17.91
N ALA A 167 4.29 7.08 17.00
CA ALA A 167 3.67 7.52 15.75
C ALA A 167 2.42 8.37 16.03
N GLY A 168 2.20 9.43 15.25
CA GLY A 168 1.05 10.33 15.36
C GLY A 168 1.07 11.27 16.57
N LYS A 169 2.18 11.35 17.32
CA LYS A 169 2.31 12.23 18.49
C LYS A 169 3.43 13.24 18.30
N TRP A 170 3.16 14.50 18.65
CA TRP A 170 4.19 15.54 18.73
C TRP A 170 5.18 15.25 19.85
N ALA A 171 6.45 15.51 19.56
CA ALA A 171 7.56 15.43 20.48
C ALA A 171 8.53 16.59 20.20
N HIS A 172 9.03 17.19 21.27
CA HIS A 172 10.13 18.14 21.21
C HIS A 172 11.44 17.40 21.49
N LEU A 173 12.32 17.36 20.49
CA LEU A 173 13.64 16.77 20.59
C LEU A 173 14.66 17.88 20.81
N SER A 174 15.50 17.75 21.85
CA SER A 174 16.68 18.60 21.99
C SER A 174 17.94 17.75 22.13
N ALA A 175 18.94 18.02 21.31
CA ALA A 175 20.24 17.34 21.33
C ALA A 175 21.35 18.37 21.58
N VAL A 176 22.15 18.16 22.64
CA VAL A 176 23.15 19.13 23.11
C VAL A 176 24.54 18.50 23.08
N PHE A 177 25.44 19.08 22.28
CA PHE A 177 26.88 18.80 22.29
C PHE A 177 27.58 19.84 23.18
N ALA A 178 27.99 19.41 24.38
CA ALA A 178 28.60 20.26 25.42
C ALA A 178 30.02 19.77 25.75
N PRO A 179 31.03 20.04 24.91
CA PRO A 179 32.39 19.55 25.14
C PRO A 179 32.99 20.16 26.41
N SER A 180 32.71 21.41 26.79
CA SER A 180 33.18 21.98 28.06
C SER A 180 32.75 21.16 29.29
N GLU A 181 31.64 20.44 29.20
CA GLU A 181 31.11 19.56 30.23
C GLU A 181 31.39 18.07 29.98
N GLY A 182 32.12 17.75 28.91
CA GLY A 182 32.47 16.39 28.52
C GLY A 182 31.25 15.52 28.18
N ALA A 183 30.18 16.09 27.64
CA ALA A 183 28.93 15.36 27.42
C ALA A 183 28.22 15.68 26.09
N ILE A 184 27.53 14.67 25.56
CA ILE A 184 26.39 14.84 24.64
C ILE A 184 25.13 14.41 25.39
N ARG A 185 24.07 15.23 25.36
CA ARG A 185 22.81 15.00 26.08
C ARG A 185 21.61 15.06 25.15
N LEU A 186 20.63 14.20 25.40
CA LEU A 186 19.35 14.18 24.69
C LEU A 186 18.22 14.48 25.65
N PHE A 187 17.31 15.33 25.21
CA PHE A 187 16.10 15.70 25.92
C PHE A 187 14.88 15.38 25.06
N LEU A 188 13.86 14.79 25.69
CA LEU A 188 12.55 14.56 25.11
C LEU A 188 11.54 15.39 25.91
N ASN A 189 10.83 16.29 25.26
CA ASN A 189 9.83 17.15 25.90
C ASN A 189 10.40 17.89 27.14
N GLY A 190 11.63 18.40 27.00
CA GLY A 190 12.32 19.14 28.06
C GLY A 190 12.96 18.30 29.17
N GLU A 191 12.78 16.98 29.19
CA GLU A 191 13.38 16.07 30.16
C GLU A 191 14.62 15.37 29.58
N GLN A 192 15.73 15.34 30.32
CA GLN A 192 16.94 14.62 29.89
C GLN A 192 16.72 13.11 29.93
N VAL A 193 16.77 12.45 28.78
CA VAL A 193 16.50 11.01 28.63
C VAL A 193 17.73 10.16 28.32
N ALA A 194 18.82 10.77 27.83
CA ALA A 194 20.08 10.07 27.57
C ALA A 194 21.29 11.00 27.61
N GLN A 195 22.46 10.41 27.87
CA GLN A 195 23.75 11.11 27.82
C GLN A 195 24.86 10.13 27.46
N THR A 196 25.89 10.61 26.76
CA THR A 196 27.18 9.92 26.63
C THR A 196 28.34 10.86 26.95
N ALA A 197 29.46 10.31 27.40
CA ALA A 197 30.66 11.07 27.72
C ALA A 197 31.51 11.31 26.45
N ILE A 198 32.11 12.49 26.37
CA ILE A 198 33.06 12.88 25.31
C ILE A 198 34.28 13.59 25.94
N PRO A 199 35.44 13.62 25.26
CA PRO A 199 36.58 14.40 25.71
C PRO A 199 36.22 15.88 25.82
N SER A 200 36.70 16.57 26.85
CA SER A 200 36.34 17.98 27.06
C SER A 200 36.94 18.95 26.04
N ASN A 201 37.99 18.48 25.35
CA ASN A 201 38.61 19.15 24.21
C ASN A 201 38.00 18.76 22.85
N ALA A 202 36.95 17.92 22.82
CA ALA A 202 36.25 17.58 21.58
C ALA A 202 35.72 18.85 20.90
N ARG A 203 35.82 18.90 19.57
CA ARG A 203 35.29 20.00 18.76
C ARG A 203 34.54 19.42 17.58
N LEU A 204 33.43 20.04 17.20
CA LEU A 204 32.74 19.67 15.97
C LEU A 204 33.67 19.95 14.79
N ALA A 205 33.99 18.91 14.01
CA ALA A 205 34.68 19.09 12.75
C ALA A 205 33.64 19.28 11.64
N LYS A 206 33.71 20.41 10.93
CA LYS A 206 32.74 20.73 9.87
C LYS A 206 32.84 19.72 8.72
N ALA A 207 31.69 19.26 8.24
CA ALA A 207 31.58 18.48 7.02
C ALA A 207 31.32 19.43 5.83
N ASP A 208 32.03 19.24 4.72
CA ASP A 208 31.85 20.04 3.50
C ASP A 208 30.80 19.40 2.58
N VAL A 209 29.62 19.20 3.14
CA VAL A 209 28.45 18.64 2.45
C VAL A 209 27.22 19.49 2.77
N PRO A 210 26.18 19.50 1.91
CA PRO A 210 24.95 20.20 2.20
C PRO A 210 24.32 19.74 3.52
N LEU A 211 23.65 20.68 4.20
CA LEU A 211 22.76 20.36 5.31
C LEU A 211 21.40 19.94 4.71
N ILE A 212 20.86 18.82 5.20
CA ILE A 212 19.60 18.25 4.73
C ILE A 212 18.64 18.12 5.92
N ILE A 213 17.37 18.50 5.72
CA ILE A 213 16.26 18.26 6.65
C ILE A 213 15.32 17.23 6.03
N GLY A 214 14.98 16.19 6.78
CA GLY A 214 14.01 15.16 6.38
C GLY A 214 14.56 13.99 5.56
N ARG A 215 15.85 13.98 5.22
CA ARG A 215 16.49 12.90 4.44
C ARG A 215 17.93 12.66 4.89
N HIS A 216 18.33 11.39 4.99
CA HIS A 216 19.74 11.05 5.18
C HIS A 216 20.56 11.49 3.95
N ASN A 217 21.70 12.16 4.14
CA ASN A 217 22.47 12.75 3.04
C ASN A 217 23.26 11.70 2.22
N GLN A 218 23.34 10.47 2.73
CA GLN A 218 23.81 9.27 2.04
C GLN A 218 22.81 8.12 2.26
N PRO A 219 21.59 8.23 1.74
CA PRO A 219 20.53 7.26 2.00
C PRO A 219 20.87 5.91 1.37
N ALA A 220 20.33 4.82 1.90
CA ALA A 220 20.28 3.57 1.14
C ALA A 220 19.36 3.73 -0.08
N ILE A 221 19.66 3.02 -1.15
CA ILE A 221 18.85 2.99 -2.37
C ILE A 221 18.27 1.59 -2.53
N ILE A 222 16.95 1.48 -2.50
CA ILE A 222 16.23 0.23 -2.73
C ILE A 222 15.56 0.25 -4.10
N ASN A 223 15.43 -0.94 -4.70
CA ASN A 223 14.90 -1.15 -6.05
C ASN A 223 15.54 -0.23 -7.12
N GLY A 224 16.79 0.21 -6.89
CA GLY A 224 17.55 1.09 -7.78
C GLY A 224 17.00 2.52 -7.93
N THR A 225 15.91 2.88 -7.24
CA THR A 225 15.20 4.16 -7.45
C THR A 225 14.94 4.92 -6.15
N PHE A 226 14.48 4.23 -5.11
CA PHE A 226 13.97 4.87 -3.92
C PHE A 226 15.08 5.11 -2.91
N ALA A 227 15.31 6.38 -2.56
CA ALA A 227 16.07 6.73 -1.37
C ALA A 227 15.21 6.44 -0.14
N VAL A 228 15.75 5.69 0.81
CA VAL A 228 15.15 5.46 2.14
C VAL A 228 15.95 6.22 3.20
N ASN A 229 15.74 5.94 4.49
CA ASN A 229 16.30 6.74 5.58
C ASN A 229 15.76 8.18 5.55
N MET A 230 14.47 8.31 5.24
CA MET A 230 13.73 9.56 5.10
C MET A 230 12.72 9.71 6.23
N PHE A 231 12.61 10.93 6.74
CA PHE A 231 11.62 11.21 7.78
C PHE A 231 10.21 11.14 7.17
N ASN A 232 9.31 10.40 7.83
CA ASN A 232 7.91 10.29 7.45
C ASN A 232 7.07 10.88 8.57
N GLY A 233 6.50 12.07 8.36
CA GLY A 233 5.78 12.81 9.40
C GLY A 233 5.91 14.32 9.28
N LEU A 234 5.45 15.02 10.30
CA LEU A 234 5.51 16.49 10.38
C LEU A 234 6.80 16.94 11.07
N ILE A 235 7.43 17.96 10.50
CA ILE A 235 8.43 18.77 11.20
C ILE A 235 7.88 20.19 11.21
N ASP A 236 7.73 20.74 12.40
CA ASP A 236 7.22 22.09 12.61
C ASP A 236 8.35 23.11 12.69
N GLU A 237 9.43 22.78 13.38
CA GLU A 237 10.61 23.62 13.42
C GLU A 237 11.89 22.82 13.56
N VAL A 238 12.99 23.42 13.09
CA VAL A 238 14.36 22.99 13.34
C VAL A 238 15.17 24.22 13.74
N LYS A 239 15.70 24.22 14.96
CA LYS A 239 16.60 25.25 15.49
C LYS A 239 17.99 24.67 15.70
N ILE A 240 19.01 25.40 15.26
CA ILE A 240 20.41 25.11 15.53
C ILE A 240 20.94 26.29 16.34
N HIS A 241 21.28 26.07 17.61
CA HIS A 241 21.84 27.07 18.51
C HIS A 241 23.35 27.15 18.36
N ASN A 242 23.92 28.35 18.42
CA ASN A 242 25.36 28.56 18.33
C ASN A 242 26.13 28.22 19.62
N SER A 243 25.48 27.56 20.58
CA SER A 243 26.02 27.19 21.89
C SER A 243 25.39 25.91 22.44
N ALA A 244 26.04 25.34 23.47
CA ALA A 244 25.48 24.25 24.27
C ALA A 244 24.49 24.82 25.30
N LEU A 245 23.21 24.51 25.15
CA LEU A 245 22.17 24.93 26.09
C LEU A 245 22.31 24.19 27.42
N ALA A 246 22.19 24.93 28.52
CA ALA A 246 22.12 24.33 29.84
C ALA A 246 20.83 23.49 29.97
N PRO A 247 20.83 22.36 30.70
CA PRO A 247 19.63 21.54 30.90
C PRO A 247 18.39 22.33 31.35
N ALA A 248 18.57 23.27 32.28
CA ALA A 248 17.49 24.13 32.77
C ALA A 248 16.89 25.02 31.67
N SER A 249 17.70 25.47 30.71
CA SER A 249 17.23 26.27 29.57
C SER A 249 16.40 25.43 28.60
N VAL A 250 16.80 24.18 28.35
CA VAL A 250 16.03 23.25 27.51
C VAL A 250 14.66 22.96 28.13
N THR A 251 14.63 22.66 29.44
CA THR A 251 13.37 22.45 30.17
C THR A 251 12.48 23.69 30.15
N ALA A 252 13.05 24.88 30.42
CA ALA A 252 12.30 26.13 30.43
C ALA A 252 11.77 26.52 29.03
N GLY A 253 12.54 26.27 27.98
CA GLY A 253 12.14 26.48 26.59
C GLY A 253 10.92 25.64 26.22
N HIS A 254 11.00 24.33 26.46
CA HIS A 254 9.86 23.43 26.22
C HIS A 254 8.62 23.82 27.05
N GLN A 255 8.78 24.18 28.33
CA GLN A 255 7.66 24.61 29.16
C GLN A 255 7.01 25.89 28.64
N LYS A 256 7.80 26.83 28.11
CA LYS A 256 7.31 28.04 27.47
C LYS A 256 6.49 27.71 26.23
N ASP A 257 6.95 26.80 25.39
CA ASP A 257 6.22 26.34 24.21
C ASP A 257 4.88 25.70 24.61
N VAL A 258 4.91 24.80 25.60
CA VAL A 258 3.69 24.13 26.11
C VAL A 258 2.65 25.13 26.62
N GLN A 259 3.08 26.23 27.25
CA GLN A 259 2.16 27.29 27.71
C GLN A 259 1.47 28.04 26.56
N THR A 260 1.99 27.95 25.33
CA THR A 260 1.34 28.53 24.15
C THR A 260 0.23 27.65 23.60
N PHE A 261 0.19 26.36 23.94
CA PHE A 261 -0.81 25.43 23.44
C PHE A 261 -2.14 25.59 24.19
N ALA A 262 -3.24 25.38 23.49
CA ALA A 262 -4.57 25.37 24.09
C ALA A 262 -4.63 24.34 25.23
N GLY A 263 -4.89 24.81 26.46
CA GLY A 263 -4.97 23.96 27.65
C GLY A 263 -3.65 23.35 28.12
N GLY A 264 -2.50 23.81 27.60
CA GLY A 264 -1.18 23.28 27.98
C GLY A 264 -0.91 21.85 27.49
N ALA A 265 -1.65 21.38 26.49
CA ALA A 265 -1.50 20.06 25.89
C ALA A 265 -1.11 20.20 24.42
N THR A 266 -0.23 19.31 23.93
CA THR A 266 0.11 19.29 22.51
C THR A 266 -1.15 18.99 21.67
N PRO A 267 -1.38 19.72 20.56
CA PRO A 267 -2.50 19.47 19.67
C PRO A 267 -2.40 18.09 19.01
N LYS A 268 -3.48 17.64 18.38
CA LYS A 268 -3.44 16.44 17.52
C LYS A 268 -2.58 16.76 16.29
N ALA A 269 -1.65 15.87 15.95
CA ALA A 269 -0.87 16.00 14.72
C ALA A 269 -1.78 15.77 13.49
N GLN A 270 -1.80 16.73 12.56
CA GLN A 270 -2.65 16.72 11.36
C GLN A 270 -2.01 15.90 10.23
N MET A 271 -2.02 14.58 10.39
CA MET A 271 -1.34 13.62 9.50
C MET A 271 -2.26 12.85 8.55
N GLU A 272 -3.52 13.26 8.46
CA GLU A 272 -4.53 12.62 7.63
C GLU A 272 -4.01 12.41 6.20
N MET A 273 -4.31 11.24 5.64
CA MET A 273 -3.87 10.85 4.32
C MET A 273 -4.82 11.46 3.28
N ASP A 274 -4.48 12.65 2.82
CA ASP A 274 -5.30 13.43 1.90
C ASP A 274 -5.17 12.91 0.45
N ARG A 275 -6.26 12.35 -0.07
CA ARG A 275 -6.35 11.83 -1.45
C ARG A 275 -6.27 12.92 -2.51
N SER A 276 -6.62 14.17 -2.18
CA SER A 276 -6.60 15.30 -3.13
C SER A 276 -5.19 15.62 -3.61
N ARG A 277 -4.15 15.13 -2.90
CA ARG A 277 -2.75 15.16 -3.36
C ARG A 277 -2.58 14.60 -4.78
N TYR A 278 -3.45 13.69 -5.21
CA TYR A 278 -3.39 13.05 -6.53
C TYR A 278 -4.44 13.58 -7.52
N ASP A 279 -5.11 14.69 -7.22
CA ASP A 279 -6.13 15.26 -8.10
C ASP A 279 -5.54 15.60 -9.48
N GLY A 280 -6.28 15.22 -10.52
CA GLY A 280 -5.84 15.36 -11.90
C GLY A 280 -4.82 14.32 -12.37
N ASP A 281 -4.44 13.33 -11.54
CA ASP A 281 -3.66 12.18 -12.01
C ASP A 281 -4.47 11.38 -13.03
N ARG A 282 -3.98 11.37 -14.27
CA ARG A 282 -4.64 10.73 -15.41
C ARG A 282 -4.69 9.20 -15.34
N TYR A 283 -3.94 8.57 -14.44
CA TYR A 283 -3.85 7.12 -14.33
C TYR A 283 -4.38 6.59 -12.99
N ARG A 284 -4.57 7.44 -11.98
CA ARG A 284 -5.09 6.98 -10.70
C ARG A 284 -6.56 6.54 -10.82
N PRO A 285 -6.89 5.25 -10.54
CA PRO A 285 -8.26 4.77 -10.61
C PRO A 285 -9.21 5.63 -9.78
N GLY A 286 -10.39 5.91 -10.34
CA GLY A 286 -11.43 6.72 -9.70
C GLY A 286 -12.37 5.91 -8.82
N TYR A 287 -12.71 4.68 -9.22
CA TYR A 287 -13.71 3.87 -8.50
C TYR A 287 -13.22 2.47 -8.08
N HIS A 288 -12.01 2.08 -8.48
CA HIS A 288 -11.35 0.93 -7.88
C HIS A 288 -10.63 1.35 -6.60
N PHE A 289 -10.73 0.53 -5.55
CA PHE A 289 -10.10 0.85 -4.28
C PHE A 289 -8.58 1.04 -4.43
N THR A 290 -8.07 2.18 -3.97
CA THR A 290 -6.64 2.51 -3.90
C THR A 290 -6.31 2.90 -2.48
N ALA A 291 -5.10 2.64 -2.00
CA ALA A 291 -4.63 3.28 -0.77
C ALA A 291 -4.67 4.81 -0.93
N PRO A 292 -4.88 5.55 0.17
CA PRO A 292 -4.93 7.00 0.11
C PRO A 292 -3.59 7.62 -0.33
N ASN A 293 -2.47 6.92 -0.12
CA ASN A 293 -1.15 7.26 -0.64
C ASN A 293 -0.25 6.01 -0.82
N HIS A 294 0.84 6.20 -1.56
CA HIS A 294 1.98 5.27 -1.60
C HIS A 294 1.62 3.85 -2.12
N TRP A 295 2.21 2.82 -1.51
CA TRP A 295 2.11 1.43 -1.95
C TRP A 295 0.92 0.75 -1.28
N MET A 296 0.17 -0.02 -2.07
CA MET A 296 -0.66 -1.10 -1.54
C MET A 296 -0.40 -2.42 -2.26
N ASN A 297 -0.54 -3.52 -1.53
CA ASN A 297 -0.65 -4.85 -2.08
C ASN A 297 -2.12 -5.33 -1.96
N GLU A 298 -2.37 -6.65 -1.96
CA GLU A 298 -3.71 -7.22 -1.93
C GLU A 298 -4.61 -6.64 -0.84
N PRO A 299 -5.84 -6.23 -1.20
CA PRO A 299 -6.91 -6.09 -0.23
C PRO A 299 -7.23 -7.46 0.36
N HIS A 300 -7.29 -7.53 1.69
CA HIS A 300 -7.48 -8.78 2.42
C HIS A 300 -8.24 -8.57 3.73
N ALA A 301 -8.50 -9.69 4.41
CA ALA A 301 -9.29 -9.74 5.64
C ALA A 301 -10.64 -8.99 5.56
N PRO A 302 -11.41 -9.09 4.45
CA PRO A 302 -12.69 -8.42 4.36
C PRO A 302 -13.65 -8.98 5.42
N ILE A 303 -14.35 -8.12 6.15
CA ILE A 303 -15.34 -8.55 7.15
C ILE A 303 -16.44 -7.51 7.29
N GLN A 304 -17.68 -7.95 7.49
CA GLN A 304 -18.77 -7.06 7.81
C GLN A 304 -18.89 -6.90 9.32
N TYR A 305 -19.12 -5.69 9.83
CA TYR A 305 -19.38 -5.48 11.24
C TYR A 305 -20.28 -4.28 11.44
N LYS A 306 -21.37 -4.46 12.20
CA LYS A 306 -22.32 -3.40 12.54
C LYS A 306 -22.76 -2.56 11.33
N GLY A 307 -23.02 -3.21 10.20
CA GLY A 307 -23.49 -2.57 8.96
C GLY A 307 -22.40 -2.01 8.05
N LYS A 308 -21.11 -2.15 8.40
CA LYS A 308 -19.99 -1.68 7.59
C LYS A 308 -19.15 -2.86 7.09
N TYR A 309 -18.73 -2.81 5.85
CA TYR A 309 -17.66 -3.64 5.32
C TYR A 309 -16.32 -3.02 5.69
N HIS A 310 -15.47 -3.78 6.35
CA HIS A 310 -14.08 -3.43 6.63
C HIS A 310 -13.20 -4.11 5.58
N LEU A 311 -12.26 -3.35 5.04
CA LEU A 311 -11.25 -3.84 4.12
C LEU A 311 -9.87 -3.45 4.64
N PHE A 312 -9.01 -4.44 4.81
CA PHE A 312 -7.61 -4.24 5.13
C PHE A 312 -6.77 -4.47 3.88
N TYR A 313 -5.53 -4.02 3.88
CA TYR A 313 -4.62 -4.20 2.76
C TYR A 313 -3.18 -4.02 3.22
N GLN A 314 -2.25 -4.75 2.60
CA GLN A 314 -0.83 -4.50 2.85
C GLN A 314 -0.48 -3.09 2.35
N HIS A 315 0.23 -2.31 3.16
CA HIS A 315 0.53 -0.91 2.90
C HIS A 315 1.95 -0.55 3.36
N ASN A 316 2.64 0.28 2.58
CA ASN A 316 3.87 0.94 3.01
C ASN A 316 3.66 2.45 3.11
N SER A 317 3.71 2.98 4.33
CA SER A 317 3.54 4.41 4.58
C SER A 317 4.74 5.27 4.18
N HIS A 318 5.87 4.69 3.77
CA HIS A 318 7.12 5.39 3.45
C HIS A 318 7.35 5.62 1.97
N GLY A 319 6.45 5.18 1.08
CA GLY A 319 6.56 5.48 -0.34
C GLY A 319 5.95 4.40 -1.22
N PRO A 320 5.86 4.65 -2.54
CA PRO A 320 5.20 3.78 -3.50
C PRO A 320 6.08 2.59 -3.92
N TYR A 321 6.63 1.88 -2.94
CA TYR A 321 7.45 0.69 -3.11
C TYR A 321 7.18 -0.33 -2.01
N TRP A 322 7.42 -1.62 -2.30
CA TRP A 322 7.29 -2.68 -1.30
C TRP A 322 8.43 -2.61 -0.28
N HIS A 323 8.09 -2.32 0.98
CA HIS A 323 9.00 -2.39 2.13
C HIS A 323 8.22 -2.19 3.44
N ASN A 324 8.75 -2.65 4.59
CA ASN A 324 8.24 -2.36 5.95
C ASN A 324 6.70 -2.41 6.08
N ILE A 325 6.12 -3.56 5.72
CA ILE A 325 4.69 -3.72 5.47
C ILE A 325 3.86 -3.63 6.76
N ALA A 326 2.80 -2.81 6.68
CA ALA A 326 1.73 -2.63 7.64
C ALA A 326 0.37 -3.00 7.02
N TRP A 327 -0.71 -3.00 7.79
CA TRP A 327 -2.08 -3.14 7.31
C TRP A 327 -2.78 -1.78 7.31
N GLY A 328 -3.10 -1.26 6.13
CA GLY A 328 -4.07 -0.17 5.98
C GLY A 328 -5.49 -0.65 6.26
N HIS A 329 -6.42 0.30 6.41
CA HIS A 329 -7.81 0.00 6.79
C HIS A 329 -8.75 1.02 6.16
N ALA A 330 -9.81 0.54 5.52
CA ALA A 330 -10.92 1.35 5.04
C ALA A 330 -12.26 0.69 5.39
N VAL A 331 -13.32 1.50 5.45
CA VAL A 331 -14.69 1.03 5.66
C VAL A 331 -15.64 1.53 4.58
N SER A 332 -16.66 0.74 4.27
CA SER A 332 -17.72 1.08 3.32
C SER A 332 -19.06 0.56 3.81
N GLU A 333 -20.16 1.25 3.51
CA GLU A 333 -21.53 0.76 3.74
C GLU A 333 -22.10 0.03 2.51
N ASP A 334 -21.42 0.12 1.36
CA ASP A 334 -21.92 -0.35 0.08
C ASP A 334 -20.86 -0.99 -0.82
N LEU A 335 -19.71 -1.38 -0.28
CA LEU A 335 -18.58 -2.02 -0.99
C LEU A 335 -17.89 -1.16 -2.05
N VAL A 336 -18.37 0.06 -2.32
CA VAL A 336 -17.87 0.87 -3.44
C VAL A 336 -17.50 2.30 -3.04
N HIS A 337 -18.16 2.89 -2.04
CA HIS A 337 -17.74 4.15 -1.45
C HIS A 337 -16.94 3.88 -0.18
N TRP A 338 -15.65 4.20 -0.20
CA TRP A 338 -14.70 3.83 0.84
C TRP A 338 -14.20 5.05 1.60
N ARG A 339 -14.21 4.95 2.93
CA ARG A 339 -13.59 5.91 3.84
C ARG A 339 -12.35 5.30 4.48
N ASP A 340 -11.23 5.99 4.34
CA ASP A 340 -9.97 5.59 4.96
C ASP A 340 -9.99 5.73 6.47
N LEU A 341 -9.35 4.78 7.15
CA LEU A 341 -9.07 4.79 8.58
C LEU A 341 -7.55 4.78 8.80
N PRO A 342 -7.07 5.06 10.02
CA PRO A 342 -5.67 4.88 10.38
C PRO A 342 -5.18 3.44 10.11
N VAL A 343 -3.86 3.30 9.93
CA VAL A 343 -3.19 1.99 9.83
C VAL A 343 -3.60 1.11 11.02
N ALA A 344 -4.15 -0.08 10.74
CA ALA A 344 -4.67 -0.99 11.74
C ALA A 344 -3.56 -1.73 12.49
N LEU A 345 -2.58 -2.26 11.76
CA LEU A 345 -1.45 -3.02 12.31
C LEU A 345 -0.15 -2.56 11.68
N ALA A 346 0.90 -2.33 12.47
CA ALA A 346 2.21 -1.92 11.98
C ALA A 346 3.34 -2.69 12.68
N PRO A 347 4.51 -2.84 12.04
CA PRO A 347 5.68 -3.45 12.67
C PRO A 347 6.05 -2.76 13.98
N THR A 348 6.03 -3.52 15.08
CA THR A 348 6.15 -2.97 16.44
C THR A 348 7.21 -3.72 17.24
N ALA A 349 8.11 -2.98 17.89
CA ALA A 349 9.14 -3.55 18.76
C ALA A 349 8.53 -4.46 19.83
N ASP A 350 9.17 -5.61 20.07
CA ASP A 350 8.78 -6.59 21.09
C ASP A 350 7.37 -7.18 20.92
N SER A 351 6.76 -6.98 19.75
CA SER A 351 5.56 -7.70 19.34
C SER A 351 5.92 -9.02 18.66
N VAL A 352 4.90 -9.79 18.26
CA VAL A 352 5.09 -10.98 17.42
C VAL A 352 5.53 -10.65 16.00
N ALA A 353 5.37 -9.40 15.56
CA ALA A 353 5.68 -8.92 14.22
C ALA A 353 6.54 -7.64 14.26
N PRO A 354 7.80 -7.72 14.72
CA PRO A 354 8.70 -6.57 14.74
C PRO A 354 9.14 -6.14 13.34
N ASP A 355 9.05 -7.02 12.34
CA ASP A 355 9.66 -6.81 11.03
C ASP A 355 8.64 -6.72 9.88
N GLY A 356 7.41 -7.17 10.07
CA GLY A 356 6.40 -7.10 9.03
C GLY A 356 5.07 -7.66 9.47
N VAL A 357 3.98 -7.01 9.05
CA VAL A 357 2.63 -7.53 9.21
C VAL A 357 2.13 -7.87 7.79
N TRP A 358 2.39 -9.08 7.32
CA TRP A 358 1.98 -9.50 5.99
C TRP A 358 0.55 -10.05 6.00
N SER A 359 0.07 -10.45 4.83
CA SER A 359 -1.33 -10.79 4.58
C SER A 359 -1.88 -11.88 5.49
N GLY A 360 -3.21 -11.87 5.56
CA GLY A 360 -4.01 -12.80 6.34
C GLY A 360 -5.49 -12.50 6.16
N ASP A 361 -6.27 -12.76 7.20
CA ASP A 361 -7.72 -12.80 7.12
C ASP A 361 -8.40 -12.29 8.41
N ALA A 362 -9.70 -12.05 8.33
CA ALA A 362 -10.54 -11.69 9.47
C ALA A 362 -11.56 -12.79 9.76
N ALA A 363 -11.88 -12.97 11.03
CA ALA A 363 -12.93 -13.88 11.47
C ALA A 363 -13.69 -13.29 12.66
N TYR A 364 -14.82 -13.90 13.01
CA TYR A 364 -15.51 -13.57 14.26
C TYR A 364 -15.04 -14.49 15.40
N ASP A 365 -14.88 -13.90 16.58
CA ASP A 365 -14.69 -14.64 17.83
C ASP A 365 -16.00 -15.30 18.32
N GLU A 366 -15.96 -15.95 19.47
CA GLU A 366 -17.11 -16.59 20.09
C GLU A 366 -18.27 -15.63 20.41
N ASN A 367 -18.02 -14.32 20.50
CA ASN A 367 -18.98 -13.28 20.80
C ASN A 367 -19.44 -12.50 19.56
N GLY A 368 -19.00 -12.90 18.36
CA GLY A 368 -19.30 -12.18 17.13
C GLY A 368 -18.49 -10.90 16.94
N VAL A 369 -17.37 -10.75 17.64
CA VAL A 369 -16.46 -9.60 17.47
C VAL A 369 -15.37 -9.96 16.45
N PRO A 370 -15.09 -9.07 15.47
CA PRO A 370 -14.00 -9.26 14.52
C PRO A 370 -12.63 -9.44 15.20
N VAL A 371 -11.85 -10.37 14.67
CA VAL A 371 -10.43 -10.57 14.98
C VAL A 371 -9.63 -10.64 13.68
N LEU A 372 -8.39 -10.18 13.71
CA LEU A 372 -7.48 -10.26 12.56
C LEU A 372 -6.46 -11.36 12.80
N LEU A 373 -6.27 -12.25 11.83
CA LEU A 373 -5.18 -13.20 11.79
C LEU A 373 -4.24 -12.80 10.67
N PHE A 374 -2.96 -12.63 10.97
CA PHE A 374 -1.98 -12.09 10.03
C PHE A 374 -0.73 -12.93 10.01
N THR A 375 0.03 -12.86 8.92
CA THR A 375 1.37 -13.45 8.90
C THR A 375 2.35 -12.50 9.59
N ALA A 376 2.81 -12.90 10.76
CA ALA A 376 3.77 -12.17 11.57
C ALA A 376 5.19 -12.40 11.07
N GLY A 377 5.86 -11.32 10.66
CA GLY A 377 7.24 -11.30 10.19
C GLY A 377 8.24 -11.02 11.31
N ASN A 378 9.23 -11.91 11.44
CA ASN A 378 10.35 -11.74 12.37
C ASN A 378 11.65 -12.31 11.77
N ASP A 379 12.50 -11.43 11.25
CA ASP A 379 13.72 -11.81 10.53
C ASP A 379 14.82 -12.36 11.44
N ALA A 380 14.67 -12.21 12.76
CA ALA A 380 15.54 -12.86 13.74
C ALA A 380 15.18 -14.34 13.98
N GLN A 381 14.09 -14.84 13.40
CA GLN A 381 13.63 -16.22 13.54
C GLN A 381 13.72 -17.03 12.24
N ARG A 382 13.74 -18.36 12.38
CA ARG A 382 13.59 -19.29 11.26
C ARG A 382 12.62 -20.42 11.66
N PRO A 383 11.44 -20.52 11.04
CA PRO A 383 10.94 -19.69 9.96
C PRO A 383 10.65 -18.26 10.45
N ASN A 384 10.76 -17.27 9.56
CA ASN A 384 10.44 -15.87 9.88
C ASN A 384 8.95 -15.55 9.67
N GLN A 385 8.13 -16.57 9.41
CA GLN A 385 6.69 -16.47 9.11
C GLN A 385 5.90 -17.37 10.06
N ALA A 386 4.89 -16.81 10.72
CA ALA A 386 3.94 -17.50 11.60
C ALA A 386 2.63 -16.72 11.68
N THR A 387 1.59 -17.25 12.30
CA THR A 387 0.31 -16.55 12.48
C THR A 387 0.29 -15.74 13.78
N GLY A 388 0.10 -14.43 13.66
CA GLY A 388 -0.31 -13.56 14.75
C GLY A 388 -1.84 -13.36 14.78
N LEU A 389 -2.35 -12.86 15.91
CA LEU A 389 -3.76 -12.54 16.12
C LEU A 389 -3.86 -11.10 16.65
N ALA A 390 -4.86 -10.32 16.25
CA ALA A 390 -5.16 -9.02 16.83
C ALA A 390 -6.65 -8.88 17.13
N ARG A 391 -6.98 -8.09 18.14
CA ARG A 391 -8.36 -7.77 18.56
C ARG A 391 -8.57 -6.26 18.58
N PRO A 392 -9.78 -5.76 18.31
CA PRO A 392 -10.07 -4.34 18.43
C PRO A 392 -9.96 -3.91 19.89
N VAL A 393 -9.45 -2.71 20.12
CA VAL A 393 -9.34 -2.12 21.47
C VAL A 393 -10.72 -1.76 21.99
N ASP A 394 -11.58 -1.22 21.14
CA ASP A 394 -12.98 -0.92 21.44
C ASP A 394 -13.93 -1.61 20.45
N PRO A 395 -14.50 -2.77 20.79
CA PRO A 395 -15.51 -3.43 19.98
C PRO A 395 -16.82 -2.62 19.85
N ALA A 396 -17.06 -1.61 20.69
CA ALA A 396 -18.25 -0.76 20.58
C ALA A 396 -18.17 0.16 19.35
N ASP A 397 -16.96 0.60 19.00
CA ASP A 397 -16.68 1.36 17.79
C ASP A 397 -17.00 0.54 16.53
N SER A 398 -17.91 1.06 15.71
CA SER A 398 -18.25 0.43 14.42
C SER A 398 -17.14 0.55 13.38
N ASP A 399 -16.21 1.49 13.54
CA ASP A 399 -15.08 1.66 12.61
C ASP A 399 -13.91 0.76 12.97
N LEU A 400 -13.82 0.28 14.22
CA LEU A 400 -12.71 -0.54 14.73
C LEU A 400 -11.35 0.12 14.45
N VAL A 401 -11.21 1.40 14.85
CA VAL A 401 -10.03 2.21 14.50
C VAL A 401 -8.73 1.67 15.11
N GLU A 402 -8.78 1.12 16.32
CA GLU A 402 -7.60 0.69 17.05
C GLU A 402 -7.57 -0.82 17.29
N TRP A 403 -6.43 -1.44 17.00
CA TRP A 403 -6.20 -2.89 17.16
C TRP A 403 -5.01 -3.17 18.06
N LYS A 404 -5.12 -4.25 18.83
CA LYS A 404 -4.05 -4.74 19.69
C LYS A 404 -3.64 -6.15 19.30
N MET A 405 -2.38 -6.31 18.93
CA MET A 405 -1.78 -7.63 18.68
C MET A 405 -1.76 -8.45 19.98
N HIS A 406 -2.12 -9.72 19.85
CA HIS A 406 -1.93 -10.73 20.86
C HIS A 406 -0.42 -10.90 21.12
N PRO A 407 0.03 -11.06 22.38
CA PRO A 407 1.46 -11.05 22.71
C PRO A 407 2.21 -12.30 22.23
N THR A 408 1.52 -13.37 21.83
CA THR A 408 2.12 -14.61 21.34
C THR A 408 1.53 -15.01 20.00
N LEU A 409 2.34 -15.71 19.19
CA LEU A 409 1.91 -16.38 17.97
C LEU A 409 0.85 -17.44 18.30
N VAL A 410 -0.10 -17.65 17.39
CA VAL A 410 -1.20 -18.62 17.56
C VAL A 410 -1.03 -19.87 16.69
N THR A 411 -0.32 -19.76 15.57
CA THR A 411 0.03 -20.90 14.71
C THR A 411 1.47 -20.74 14.21
N SER A 412 2.28 -21.78 14.36
CA SER A 412 3.68 -21.78 13.92
C SER A 412 4.02 -23.09 13.20
N GLN A 413 4.95 -23.01 12.24
CA GLN A 413 5.43 -24.17 11.51
C GLN A 413 6.56 -24.88 12.28
N THR A 414 6.52 -26.21 12.33
CA THR A 414 7.67 -27.04 12.76
C THR A 414 8.49 -27.51 11.55
N ALA A 415 9.80 -27.70 11.72
CA ALA A 415 10.71 -28.06 10.62
C ALA A 415 10.46 -29.46 10.03
N ASP A 416 9.82 -30.34 10.80
CA ASP A 416 9.52 -31.73 10.48
C ASP A 416 8.04 -31.97 10.19
N LEU A 417 7.26 -30.91 9.94
CA LEU A 417 5.82 -31.00 9.69
C LEU A 417 5.55 -31.97 8.53
N ASN A 418 5.02 -33.14 8.89
CA ASN A 418 4.91 -34.31 8.03
C ASN A 418 3.51 -34.36 7.40
N VAL A 419 3.46 -34.62 6.09
CA VAL A 419 2.20 -34.77 5.33
C VAL A 419 1.95 -36.23 4.90
N GLY A 420 2.74 -37.17 5.42
CA GLY A 420 2.67 -38.60 5.13
C GLY A 420 3.43 -39.02 3.87
N ALA A 421 3.48 -40.33 3.61
CA ALA A 421 4.02 -40.93 2.38
C ALA A 421 5.44 -40.45 1.96
N GLY A 422 6.33 -40.22 2.94
CA GLY A 422 7.70 -39.75 2.67
C GLY A 422 7.77 -38.30 2.17
N ARG A 423 6.79 -37.47 2.54
CA ARG A 423 6.68 -36.06 2.15
C ARG A 423 6.61 -35.17 3.39
N LYS A 424 7.07 -33.93 3.25
CA LYS A 424 7.11 -32.90 4.28
C LYS A 424 6.72 -31.53 3.72
N VAL A 425 6.26 -30.65 4.60
CA VAL A 425 6.02 -29.26 4.27
C VAL A 425 7.35 -28.53 3.99
N ARG A 426 7.34 -27.55 3.09
CA ARG A 426 8.48 -26.65 2.85
C ARG A 426 8.70 -25.74 4.05
N PHE A 427 9.88 -25.79 4.65
CA PHE A 427 10.20 -25.00 5.84
C PHE A 427 10.58 -23.56 5.46
N GLY A 428 9.88 -22.58 6.04
CA GLY A 428 10.07 -21.15 5.74
C GLY A 428 9.04 -20.56 4.77
N ASP A 429 8.28 -21.40 4.06
CA ASP A 429 7.16 -20.98 3.21
C ASP A 429 5.85 -21.23 3.97
N PHE A 430 5.42 -20.30 4.83
CA PHE A 430 4.28 -20.50 5.74
C PHE A 430 3.55 -19.19 6.05
N ARG A 431 2.54 -18.85 5.25
CA ARG A 431 1.89 -17.53 5.29
C ARG A 431 0.43 -17.56 4.86
N ASP A 432 -0.20 -16.39 4.96
CA ASP A 432 -1.53 -16.07 4.46
C ASP A 432 -2.64 -16.93 5.10
N PRO A 433 -2.90 -16.75 6.42
CA PRO A 433 -4.00 -17.43 7.08
C PRO A 433 -5.34 -17.06 6.44
N PHE A 434 -6.23 -18.05 6.26
CA PHE A 434 -7.66 -17.85 5.92
C PHE A 434 -8.52 -18.62 6.91
N VAL A 435 -9.50 -17.97 7.54
CA VAL A 435 -10.22 -18.50 8.70
C VAL A 435 -11.72 -18.42 8.54
N TRP A 436 -12.40 -19.54 8.79
CA TRP A 436 -13.85 -19.58 8.89
C TRP A 436 -14.31 -20.44 10.05
N LYS A 437 -15.58 -20.31 10.44
CA LYS A 437 -16.18 -21.07 11.53
C LYS A 437 -17.35 -21.90 11.02
N GLU A 438 -17.40 -23.17 11.44
CA GLU A 438 -18.57 -24.03 11.25
C GLU A 438 -18.91 -24.76 12.56
N GLY A 439 -20.15 -24.58 13.01
CA GLY A 439 -20.55 -24.96 14.36
C GLY A 439 -19.63 -24.31 15.39
N ASP A 440 -19.11 -25.12 16.31
CA ASP A 440 -18.18 -24.67 17.36
C ASP A 440 -16.70 -24.85 16.97
N THR A 441 -16.38 -24.94 15.68
CA THR A 441 -15.00 -25.18 15.21
C THR A 441 -14.58 -24.08 14.26
N TRP A 442 -13.46 -23.44 14.56
CA TRP A 442 -12.75 -22.60 13.61
C TRP A 442 -11.79 -23.47 12.81
N PHE A 443 -11.72 -23.18 11.53
CA PHE A 443 -10.79 -23.78 10.58
C PHE A 443 -9.87 -22.69 10.06
N GLN A 444 -8.59 -23.01 9.88
CA GLN A 444 -7.59 -22.12 9.32
C GLN A 444 -6.87 -22.83 8.18
N LEU A 445 -6.77 -22.17 7.02
CA LEU A 445 -5.80 -22.51 5.99
C LEU A 445 -4.52 -21.72 6.18
N MET A 446 -3.40 -22.34 5.83
CA MET A 446 -2.09 -21.68 5.70
C MET A 446 -1.47 -22.05 4.35
N GLY A 447 -1.06 -21.05 3.58
CA GLY A 447 -0.33 -21.21 2.33
C GLY A 447 1.09 -21.74 2.56
N SER A 448 1.48 -22.74 1.79
CA SER A 448 2.80 -23.39 1.87
C SER A 448 3.08 -24.20 0.59
N GLY A 449 4.21 -24.92 0.55
CA GLY A 449 4.48 -26.00 -0.39
C GLY A 449 4.77 -27.34 0.27
N VAL A 450 4.77 -28.41 -0.53
CA VAL A 450 5.11 -29.78 -0.14
C VAL A 450 6.25 -30.29 -1.01
N GLN A 451 7.18 -31.00 -0.37
CA GLN A 451 8.31 -31.69 -1.01
C GLN A 451 8.43 -33.12 -0.47
N THR A 452 9.15 -34.00 -1.18
CA THR A 452 9.61 -35.26 -0.62
C THR A 452 10.58 -35.01 0.55
N THR A 453 10.80 -36.01 1.40
CA THR A 453 11.84 -35.91 2.43
C THR A 453 13.24 -35.69 1.86
N SER A 454 13.48 -36.10 0.60
CA SER A 454 14.71 -35.86 -0.16
C SER A 454 14.79 -34.48 -0.81
N GLY A 455 13.74 -33.65 -0.71
CA GLY A 455 13.74 -32.26 -1.19
C GLY A 455 13.22 -32.03 -2.61
N THR A 456 12.55 -33.02 -3.22
CA THR A 456 11.93 -32.86 -4.54
C THR A 456 10.55 -32.23 -4.39
N ASP A 457 10.29 -31.13 -5.11
CA ASP A 457 8.98 -30.45 -5.06
C ASP A 457 7.84 -31.35 -5.54
N ILE A 458 6.74 -31.34 -4.79
CA ILE A 458 5.46 -31.97 -5.16
C ILE A 458 4.48 -30.90 -5.65
N GLY A 459 4.39 -29.76 -4.94
CA GLY A 459 3.57 -28.63 -5.33
C GLY A 459 3.12 -27.77 -4.14
N GLY A 460 2.44 -26.67 -4.44
CA GLY A 460 1.82 -25.81 -3.43
C GLY A 460 0.74 -26.55 -2.62
N THR A 461 0.43 -26.03 -1.43
CA THR A 461 -0.58 -26.62 -0.54
C THR A 461 -1.27 -25.56 0.31
N ALA A 462 -2.52 -25.85 0.68
CA ALA A 462 -3.22 -25.19 1.77
C ALA A 462 -3.26 -26.14 2.97
N LEU A 463 -2.54 -25.82 4.04
CA LEU A 463 -2.48 -26.60 5.27
C LEU A 463 -3.69 -26.31 6.14
N LEU A 464 -4.39 -27.34 6.63
CA LEU A 464 -5.57 -27.18 7.46
C LEU A 464 -5.25 -27.27 8.95
N TYR A 465 -5.74 -26.32 9.72
CA TYR A 465 -5.73 -26.31 11.19
C TYR A 465 -7.15 -26.15 11.72
N THR A 466 -7.38 -26.61 12.96
CA THR A 466 -8.66 -26.44 13.66
C THR A 466 -8.44 -25.88 15.06
N SER A 467 -9.37 -25.05 15.52
CA SER A 467 -9.35 -24.46 16.86
C SER A 467 -10.75 -24.39 17.48
N LYS A 468 -10.78 -24.28 18.81
CA LYS A 468 -11.98 -24.02 19.62
C LYS A 468 -11.99 -22.62 20.25
N ASN A 469 -10.94 -21.83 20.07
CA ASN A 469 -10.75 -20.56 20.78
C ASN A 469 -9.85 -19.55 20.02
N LEU A 470 -9.58 -19.79 18.72
CA LEU A 470 -8.74 -18.97 17.83
C LEU A 470 -7.26 -18.83 18.22
N THR A 471 -6.85 -19.40 19.35
CA THR A 471 -5.49 -19.23 19.92
C THR A 471 -4.73 -20.54 19.96
N ASP A 472 -5.42 -21.66 20.21
CA ASP A 472 -4.86 -23.00 20.19
C ASP A 472 -5.27 -23.72 18.90
N TRP A 473 -4.33 -23.87 17.97
CA TRP A 473 -4.56 -24.49 16.67
C TRP A 473 -3.95 -25.89 16.57
N THR A 474 -4.74 -26.85 16.09
CA THR A 474 -4.31 -28.23 15.85
C THR A 474 -4.23 -28.52 14.35
N TYR A 475 -3.04 -28.89 13.88
CA TYR A 475 -2.81 -29.30 12.50
C TYR A 475 -3.63 -30.55 12.13
N SER A 476 -4.33 -30.50 11.00
CA SER A 476 -5.22 -31.56 10.51
C SER A 476 -4.76 -32.19 9.18
N GLY A 477 -3.55 -31.88 8.71
CA GLY A 477 -3.07 -32.28 7.38
C GLY A 477 -3.31 -31.20 6.32
N PRO A 478 -2.88 -31.43 5.07
CA PRO A 478 -3.22 -30.52 3.97
C PRO A 478 -4.71 -30.65 3.61
N LEU A 479 -5.38 -29.52 3.37
CA LEU A 479 -6.69 -29.50 2.70
C LEU A 479 -6.56 -30.06 1.28
N MET A 480 -5.51 -29.62 0.59
CA MET A 480 -5.15 -30.07 -0.76
C MET A 480 -3.64 -29.87 -0.98
N VAL A 481 -3.03 -30.78 -1.75
CA VAL A 481 -1.66 -30.65 -2.26
C VAL A 481 -1.76 -30.62 -3.79
N GLY A 482 -1.14 -29.61 -4.40
CA GLY A 482 -1.02 -29.51 -5.84
C GLY A 482 -0.04 -30.53 -6.43
N ASP A 483 0.00 -30.58 -7.75
CA ASP A 483 0.95 -31.37 -8.52
C ASP A 483 1.68 -30.44 -9.49
N VAL A 484 2.86 -29.94 -9.09
CA VAL A 484 3.65 -29.02 -9.90
C VAL A 484 4.29 -29.72 -11.10
N ALA A 485 4.38 -31.05 -11.10
CA ALA A 485 4.87 -31.81 -12.26
C ALA A 485 3.79 -31.87 -13.36
N ALA A 486 2.54 -32.12 -12.99
CA ALA A 486 1.40 -32.11 -13.91
C ALA A 486 0.92 -30.68 -14.27
N HIS A 487 1.01 -29.76 -13.30
CA HIS A 487 0.47 -28.40 -13.40
C HIS A 487 1.50 -27.36 -12.90
N PRO A 488 2.62 -27.18 -13.62
CA PRO A 488 3.72 -26.30 -13.19
C PRO A 488 3.28 -24.85 -12.97
N LYS A 489 2.24 -24.39 -13.66
CA LYS A 489 1.63 -23.06 -13.51
C LYS A 489 1.08 -22.76 -12.11
N THR A 490 0.83 -23.78 -11.29
CA THR A 490 0.31 -23.62 -9.92
C THR A 490 1.39 -23.41 -8.86
N GLY A 491 2.68 -23.46 -9.22
CA GLY A 491 3.79 -23.13 -8.33
C GLY A 491 4.16 -24.22 -7.31
N GLN A 492 5.36 -24.07 -6.72
CA GLN A 492 5.83 -24.93 -5.63
C GLN A 492 5.20 -24.54 -4.28
N VAL A 493 4.69 -23.31 -4.17
CA VAL A 493 4.04 -22.75 -2.98
C VAL A 493 2.72 -22.11 -3.41
N TRP A 494 1.70 -22.18 -2.56
CA TRP A 494 0.46 -21.43 -2.72
C TRP A 494 0.42 -20.28 -1.71
N GLU A 495 0.04 -19.11 -2.19
CA GLU A 495 -0.25 -17.90 -1.43
C GLU A 495 -1.75 -17.64 -1.41
N LEU A 496 -2.19 -16.93 -0.37
CA LEU A 496 -3.56 -16.43 -0.22
C LEU A 496 -4.65 -17.50 -0.50
N PRO A 497 -4.57 -18.70 0.14
CA PRO A 497 -5.59 -19.72 -0.04
C PRO A 497 -6.94 -19.23 0.49
N THR A 498 -7.91 -19.02 -0.39
CA THR A 498 -9.27 -18.57 -0.04
C THR A 498 -10.28 -19.70 -0.27
N PHE A 499 -11.14 -19.98 0.71
CA PHE A 499 -12.05 -21.13 0.66
C PHE A 499 -13.49 -20.77 1.01
N LEU A 500 -14.32 -20.54 0.00
CA LEU A 500 -15.65 -19.95 0.15
C LEU A 500 -16.78 -20.88 -0.31
N PRO A 501 -17.96 -20.85 0.33
CA PRO A 501 -19.15 -21.52 -0.18
C PRO A 501 -19.63 -20.86 -1.47
N ILE A 502 -20.13 -21.66 -2.42
CA ILE A 502 -20.65 -21.16 -3.71
C ILE A 502 -22.09 -21.61 -3.95
N GLY A 503 -22.65 -22.45 -3.08
CA GLY A 503 -24.02 -22.93 -3.16
C GLY A 503 -24.15 -24.35 -2.64
N LYS A 504 -25.27 -24.99 -2.99
CA LYS A 504 -25.53 -26.40 -2.71
C LYS A 504 -25.84 -27.14 -3.99
N ASP A 505 -25.35 -28.37 -4.11
CA ASP A 505 -25.70 -29.22 -5.25
C ASP A 505 -27.15 -29.74 -5.17
N ALA A 506 -27.57 -30.48 -6.18
CA ALA A 506 -28.93 -31.05 -6.26
C ALA A 506 -29.26 -32.02 -5.11
N GLN A 507 -28.25 -32.54 -4.40
CA GLN A 507 -28.39 -33.41 -3.23
C GLN A 507 -28.33 -32.62 -1.90
N GLY A 508 -28.22 -31.29 -1.97
CA GLY A 508 -28.17 -30.41 -0.81
C GLY A 508 -26.80 -30.34 -0.12
N ARG A 509 -25.75 -30.93 -0.71
CA ARG A 509 -24.39 -30.87 -0.16
C ARG A 509 -23.78 -29.51 -0.44
N GLU A 510 -23.03 -28.99 0.52
CA GLU A 510 -22.34 -27.70 0.35
C GLU A 510 -21.22 -27.82 -0.68
N ARG A 511 -21.23 -26.87 -1.62
CA ARG A 511 -20.25 -26.71 -2.66
C ARG A 511 -19.38 -25.52 -2.32
N ARG A 512 -18.06 -25.67 -2.47
CA ARG A 512 -17.10 -24.61 -2.21
C ARG A 512 -16.19 -24.36 -3.42
N ALA A 513 -15.49 -23.25 -3.39
CA ALA A 513 -14.34 -22.97 -4.24
C ALA A 513 -13.10 -22.77 -3.39
N LEU A 514 -12.00 -23.41 -3.78
CA LEU A 514 -10.65 -23.10 -3.28
C LEU A 514 -9.95 -22.25 -4.34
N LEU A 515 -9.51 -21.05 -3.97
CA LEU A 515 -8.75 -20.12 -4.80
C LEU A 515 -7.33 -19.98 -4.24
N ILE A 516 -6.33 -19.88 -5.12
CA ILE A 516 -4.93 -19.68 -4.73
C ILE A 516 -4.20 -18.74 -5.67
N ASN A 517 -3.13 -18.12 -5.15
CA ASN A 517 -2.05 -17.53 -5.94
C ASN A 517 -0.85 -18.48 -6.01
N PRO A 518 -0.25 -18.68 -7.19
CA PRO A 518 0.97 -19.48 -7.31
C PRO A 518 2.22 -18.66 -6.94
N ALA A 519 3.11 -19.26 -6.16
CA ALA A 519 4.41 -18.70 -5.80
C ALA A 519 5.56 -19.65 -6.17
N PHE A 520 6.67 -19.03 -6.57
CA PHE A 520 7.85 -19.71 -7.11
C PHE A 520 9.10 -19.29 -6.31
N PRO A 521 9.45 -20.00 -5.22
CA PRO A 521 10.54 -19.60 -4.32
C PRO A 521 11.93 -19.54 -4.97
N ALA A 522 12.13 -20.21 -6.11
CA ALA A 522 13.39 -20.17 -6.87
C ALA A 522 13.58 -18.85 -7.67
N GLY A 523 12.60 -17.94 -7.63
CA GLY A 523 12.57 -16.69 -8.39
C GLY A 523 11.23 -16.53 -9.11
N PRO A 524 10.89 -15.30 -9.56
CA PRO A 524 9.60 -15.02 -10.18
C PRO A 524 9.43 -15.90 -11.44
N GLY A 525 8.51 -16.86 -11.35
CA GLY A 525 8.08 -17.69 -12.48
C GLY A 525 7.16 -16.92 -13.42
N GLU A 526 6.95 -17.45 -14.64
CA GLU A 526 6.06 -16.85 -15.66
C GLU A 526 4.66 -16.53 -15.12
N TYR A 527 4.17 -17.34 -14.19
CA TYR A 527 2.83 -17.28 -13.59
C TYR A 527 2.79 -16.60 -12.21
N SER A 528 3.96 -16.29 -11.63
CA SER A 528 4.06 -15.74 -10.27
C SER A 528 3.36 -14.39 -10.20
N SER A 529 2.49 -14.23 -9.20
CA SER A 529 1.83 -12.94 -8.95
C SER A 529 1.12 -12.37 -10.19
N LYS A 530 0.53 -13.26 -11.03
CA LYS A 530 -0.28 -12.88 -12.21
C LYS A 530 -1.68 -13.47 -12.25
N TYR A 531 -1.86 -14.66 -11.66
CA TYR A 531 -3.04 -15.48 -11.90
C TYR A 531 -3.62 -16.06 -10.61
N VAL A 532 -4.95 -16.16 -10.58
CA VAL A 532 -5.70 -16.92 -9.57
C VAL A 532 -6.20 -18.21 -10.18
N TYR A 533 -5.79 -19.33 -9.58
CA TYR A 533 -6.31 -20.65 -9.93
C TYR A 533 -7.35 -21.10 -8.91
N TYR A 534 -8.34 -21.85 -9.37
CA TYR A 534 -9.39 -22.38 -8.53
C TYR A 534 -9.76 -23.83 -8.82
N TRP A 535 -10.38 -24.45 -7.82
CA TRP A 535 -11.07 -25.73 -7.91
C TRP A 535 -12.44 -25.62 -7.23
N VAL A 536 -13.42 -26.36 -7.77
CA VAL A 536 -14.74 -26.55 -7.16
C VAL A 536 -14.89 -27.99 -6.69
N GLY A 537 -15.79 -28.22 -5.73
CA GLY A 537 -15.94 -29.53 -5.10
C GLY A 537 -16.86 -29.52 -3.88
N THR A 538 -16.79 -30.59 -3.11
CA THR A 538 -17.63 -30.83 -1.92
C THR A 538 -16.80 -30.80 -0.63
N TRP A 539 -17.31 -30.10 0.38
CA TRP A 539 -16.70 -29.98 1.70
C TRP A 539 -17.48 -30.77 2.76
N ASP A 540 -16.75 -31.53 3.58
CA ASP A 540 -17.28 -32.22 4.77
C ASP A 540 -16.49 -31.75 6.00
N ALA A 541 -17.09 -30.87 6.78
CA ALA A 541 -16.46 -30.28 7.97
C ALA A 541 -16.22 -31.28 9.10
N GLN A 542 -17.07 -32.30 9.25
CA GLN A 542 -16.91 -33.31 10.30
C GLN A 542 -15.72 -34.22 9.99
N ALA A 543 -15.62 -34.66 8.73
CA ALA A 543 -14.48 -35.42 8.24
C ALA A 543 -13.25 -34.55 7.98
N ARG A 544 -13.40 -33.22 7.98
CA ARG A 544 -12.38 -32.22 7.62
C ARG A 544 -11.80 -32.49 6.24
N ARG A 545 -12.67 -32.90 5.31
CA ARG A 545 -12.27 -33.41 4.00
C ARG A 545 -12.87 -32.55 2.90
N TRP A 546 -11.97 -32.01 2.09
CA TRP A 546 -12.28 -31.43 0.80
C TRP A 546 -12.16 -32.48 -0.30
N THR A 547 -13.11 -32.52 -1.22
CA THR A 547 -13.04 -33.37 -2.41
C THR A 547 -13.30 -32.52 -3.65
N PRO A 548 -12.24 -32.12 -4.40
CA PRO A 548 -12.41 -31.38 -5.64
C PRO A 548 -13.05 -32.28 -6.71
N ASP A 549 -13.88 -31.70 -7.57
CA ASP A 549 -14.52 -32.42 -8.67
C ASP A 549 -13.49 -32.90 -9.72
N THR A 550 -12.42 -32.11 -9.89
CA THR A 550 -11.32 -32.40 -10.81
C THR A 550 -9.98 -32.06 -10.15
N THR A 551 -8.90 -32.73 -10.56
CA THR A 551 -7.54 -32.33 -10.15
C THR A 551 -7.00 -31.16 -10.98
N GLU A 552 -7.57 -30.91 -12.16
CA GLU A 552 -7.13 -29.85 -13.06
C GLU A 552 -7.46 -28.45 -12.52
N PRO A 553 -6.47 -27.55 -12.36
CA PRO A 553 -6.70 -26.17 -11.97
C PRO A 553 -7.36 -25.37 -13.08
N ARG A 554 -8.40 -24.60 -12.71
CA ARG A 554 -9.06 -23.65 -13.62
C ARG A 554 -8.54 -22.25 -13.35
N LEU A 555 -8.32 -21.48 -14.40
CA LEU A 555 -7.92 -20.09 -14.30
C LEU A 555 -9.18 -19.22 -14.14
N MET A 556 -9.17 -18.33 -13.14
CA MET A 556 -10.30 -17.44 -12.84
C MET A 556 -10.39 -16.30 -13.85
N ASP A 557 -9.28 -15.62 -14.10
CA ASP A 557 -9.18 -14.43 -14.92
C ASP A 557 -8.17 -14.63 -16.06
N TYR A 558 -8.50 -14.19 -17.27
CA TYR A 558 -7.66 -14.32 -18.47
C TYR A 558 -6.83 -13.08 -18.77
N GLY A 559 -7.00 -11.99 -18.02
CA GLY A 559 -6.01 -10.92 -17.93
C GLY A 559 -4.85 -11.33 -17.03
N ASP A 560 -3.88 -10.43 -16.87
CA ASP A 560 -2.63 -10.69 -16.15
C ASP A 560 -2.48 -9.88 -14.86
N HIS A 561 -3.60 -9.36 -14.35
CA HIS A 561 -3.67 -8.48 -13.18
C HIS A 561 -4.80 -8.86 -12.21
N PHE A 562 -5.35 -10.07 -12.22
CA PHE A 562 -6.22 -10.53 -11.13
C PHE A 562 -5.42 -11.43 -10.20
N THR A 563 -5.01 -10.90 -9.05
CA THR A 563 -4.16 -11.62 -8.09
C THR A 563 -4.58 -11.36 -6.66
N GLY A 564 -4.06 -12.17 -5.75
CA GLY A 564 -4.23 -12.02 -4.32
C GLY A 564 -5.70 -12.10 -3.87
N PRO A 565 -6.38 -13.23 -4.10
CA PRO A 565 -7.77 -13.40 -3.72
C PRO A 565 -7.84 -13.43 -2.19
N SER A 566 -8.74 -12.63 -1.67
CA SER A 566 -9.17 -12.70 -0.27
C SER A 566 -10.68 -12.51 -0.25
N GLY A 567 -11.38 -13.14 0.68
CA GLY A 567 -12.82 -13.11 0.62
C GLY A 567 -13.51 -13.46 1.92
N THR A 568 -14.82 -13.25 1.94
CA THR A 568 -15.65 -13.38 3.14
C THR A 568 -17.06 -13.77 2.76
N VAL A 569 -17.85 -14.16 3.75
CA VAL A 569 -19.31 -14.32 3.60
C VAL A 569 -19.96 -13.17 4.32
N ASP A 570 -20.72 -12.34 3.60
CA ASP A 570 -21.41 -11.19 4.18
C ASP A 570 -22.68 -11.59 4.95
N ASP A 571 -23.32 -10.63 5.62
CA ASP A 571 -24.54 -10.86 6.39
C ASP A 571 -25.75 -11.27 5.50
N LYS A 572 -25.65 -11.05 4.18
CA LYS A 572 -26.63 -11.54 3.19
C LYS A 572 -26.35 -12.97 2.74
N GLY A 573 -25.26 -13.59 3.21
CA GLY A 573 -24.82 -14.93 2.83
C GLY A 573 -24.11 -14.99 1.47
N ARG A 574 -23.68 -13.84 0.92
CA ARG A 574 -22.93 -13.78 -0.34
C ARG A 574 -21.45 -14.05 -0.06
N SER A 575 -20.85 -14.91 -0.88
CA SER A 575 -19.39 -15.07 -0.89
C SER A 575 -18.78 -13.98 -1.74
N LEU A 576 -18.06 -13.06 -1.10
CA LEU A 576 -17.40 -11.94 -1.73
C LEU A 576 -15.91 -12.21 -1.86
N VAL A 577 -15.30 -11.83 -2.98
CA VAL A 577 -13.85 -11.88 -3.21
C VAL A 577 -13.36 -10.50 -3.63
N PHE A 578 -12.22 -10.12 -3.07
CA PHE A 578 -11.40 -8.99 -3.44
C PHE A 578 -10.09 -9.50 -4.03
N SER A 579 -9.51 -8.69 -4.91
CA SER A 579 -8.24 -8.98 -5.56
C SER A 579 -7.44 -7.68 -5.72
N ILE A 580 -6.14 -7.79 -5.97
CA ILE A 580 -5.29 -6.69 -6.39
C ILE A 580 -5.08 -6.73 -7.90
N ALA A 581 -5.14 -5.55 -8.50
CA ALA A 581 -4.68 -5.25 -9.83
C ALA A 581 -3.29 -4.64 -9.81
N GLN A 582 -2.29 -5.50 -9.59
CA GLN A 582 -0.90 -5.08 -9.47
C GLN A 582 -0.40 -4.50 -10.80
N ASP A 583 -0.01 -3.23 -10.84
CA ASP A 583 0.63 -2.69 -12.05
C ASP A 583 2.09 -3.16 -12.23
N ARG A 584 2.60 -3.05 -13.45
CA ARG A 584 3.98 -3.39 -13.80
C ARG A 584 4.75 -2.20 -14.36
N ARG A 585 4.42 -1.01 -13.89
CA ARG A 585 5.22 0.18 -14.17
C ARG A 585 6.60 0.03 -13.53
N THR A 586 7.57 0.75 -14.05
CA THR A 586 8.91 0.79 -13.44
C THR A 586 8.84 1.47 -12.07
N GLU A 587 9.80 1.17 -11.20
CA GLU A 587 9.98 1.86 -9.91
C GLU A 587 10.09 3.38 -10.10
N ARG A 588 10.67 3.84 -11.22
CA ARG A 588 10.72 5.28 -11.56
C ARG A 588 9.31 5.85 -11.81
N ALA A 589 8.46 5.15 -12.54
CA ALA A 589 7.09 5.57 -12.75
C ALA A 589 6.25 5.49 -11.46
N HIS A 590 6.54 4.55 -10.54
CA HIS A 590 5.96 4.57 -9.20
C HIS A 590 6.42 5.78 -8.40
N TYR A 591 7.71 6.11 -8.43
CA TYR A 591 8.26 7.31 -7.79
C TYR A 591 7.52 8.55 -8.29
N ASP A 592 7.47 8.73 -9.63
CA ASP A 592 6.88 9.89 -10.30
C ASP A 592 5.35 9.97 -10.10
N ALA A 593 4.66 8.84 -9.91
CA ALA A 593 3.23 8.81 -9.57
C ALA A 593 2.95 9.02 -8.08
N GLY A 594 3.88 8.66 -7.20
CA GLY A 594 3.69 8.68 -5.75
C GLY A 594 2.70 7.65 -5.21
N TRP A 595 2.23 6.72 -6.05
CA TRP A 595 1.36 5.61 -5.66
C TRP A 595 1.61 4.38 -6.54
N ALA A 596 1.31 3.19 -6.00
CA ALA A 596 1.39 1.93 -6.72
C ALA A 596 0.18 1.04 -6.41
N HIS A 597 -0.34 0.43 -7.48
CA HIS A 597 -1.38 -0.60 -7.46
C HIS A 597 -2.77 -0.12 -6.98
N ASN A 598 -3.75 -1.02 -7.10
CA ASN A 598 -5.14 -0.82 -6.66
C ASN A 598 -5.83 -2.19 -6.55
N ALA A 599 -6.99 -2.24 -5.91
CA ALA A 599 -7.87 -3.40 -5.91
C ALA A 599 -8.59 -3.58 -7.25
N GLY A 600 -9.01 -4.80 -7.56
CA GLY A 600 -10.11 -5.04 -8.50
C GLY A 600 -11.47 -4.70 -7.87
N LEU A 601 -12.52 -4.75 -8.67
CA LEU A 601 -13.89 -4.68 -8.16
C LEU A 601 -14.17 -5.85 -7.20
N PRO A 602 -14.93 -5.63 -6.12
CA PRO A 602 -15.45 -6.73 -5.34
C PRO A 602 -16.38 -7.59 -6.21
N ILE A 603 -16.20 -8.90 -6.15
CA ILE A 603 -17.01 -9.86 -6.92
C ILE A 603 -17.78 -10.79 -5.98
N GLU A 604 -18.97 -11.18 -6.42
CA GLU A 604 -19.81 -12.19 -5.79
C GLU A 604 -19.58 -13.55 -6.48
N LEU A 605 -19.30 -14.59 -5.70
CA LEU A 605 -19.20 -15.97 -6.17
C LEU A 605 -20.56 -16.68 -6.13
N SER A 606 -20.80 -17.54 -7.11
CA SER A 606 -21.99 -18.38 -7.22
C SER A 606 -21.66 -19.73 -7.85
N MET A 607 -22.57 -20.69 -7.72
CA MET A 607 -22.50 -21.96 -8.42
C MET A 607 -23.32 -21.87 -9.72
N ARG A 608 -22.66 -22.12 -10.84
CA ARG A 608 -23.31 -22.17 -12.16
C ARG A 608 -24.18 -23.41 -12.30
N PRO A 609 -25.14 -23.42 -13.24
CA PRO A 609 -25.96 -24.60 -13.52
C PRO A 609 -25.16 -25.85 -13.95
N ASP A 610 -23.97 -25.66 -14.53
CA ASP A 610 -23.05 -26.74 -14.92
C ASP A 610 -22.20 -27.26 -13.74
N GLY A 611 -22.33 -26.67 -12.55
CA GLY A 611 -21.58 -26.99 -11.34
C GLY A 611 -20.22 -26.29 -11.22
N ASP A 612 -19.81 -25.47 -12.20
CA ASP A 612 -18.60 -24.67 -12.12
C ASP A 612 -18.82 -23.36 -11.32
N LEU A 613 -17.73 -22.64 -11.07
CA LEU A 613 -17.72 -21.34 -10.43
C LEU A 613 -18.28 -20.27 -11.37
N GLY A 614 -19.26 -19.53 -10.91
CA GLY A 614 -19.73 -18.28 -11.51
C GLY A 614 -19.32 -17.11 -10.65
N PHE A 615 -19.02 -15.98 -11.28
CA PHE A 615 -18.70 -14.75 -10.57
C PHE A 615 -19.01 -13.52 -11.40
N ARG A 616 -19.34 -12.44 -10.71
CA ARG A 616 -19.74 -11.14 -11.27
C ARG A 616 -19.39 -10.04 -10.27
N PRO A 617 -19.19 -8.79 -10.70
CA PRO A 617 -19.12 -7.65 -9.80
C PRO A 617 -20.35 -7.58 -8.91
N VAL A 618 -20.18 -7.09 -7.69
CA VAL A 618 -21.30 -6.88 -6.77
C VAL A 618 -22.30 -5.86 -7.35
N GLU A 619 -23.58 -6.02 -7.02
CA GLU A 619 -24.65 -5.15 -7.52
C GLU A 619 -24.46 -3.68 -7.14
N GLU A 620 -23.79 -3.44 -5.99
CA GLU A 620 -23.54 -2.12 -5.45
C GLU A 620 -22.69 -1.23 -6.37
N VAL A 621 -21.94 -1.79 -7.32
CA VAL A 621 -21.21 -1.03 -8.35
C VAL A 621 -22.14 -0.11 -9.18
N SER A 622 -23.42 -0.45 -9.30
CA SER A 622 -24.42 0.45 -9.93
C SER A 622 -24.62 1.77 -9.19
N ARG A 623 -24.30 1.86 -7.90
CA ARG A 623 -24.40 3.10 -7.10
C ARG A 623 -23.40 4.16 -7.55
N LEU A 624 -22.35 3.76 -8.27
CA LEU A 624 -21.37 4.66 -8.88
C LEU A 624 -21.86 5.25 -10.21
N HIS A 625 -23.04 4.88 -10.72
CA HIS A 625 -23.57 5.48 -11.96
C HIS A 625 -23.88 6.97 -11.76
N VAL A 626 -23.36 7.80 -12.66
CA VAL A 626 -23.59 9.25 -12.66
C VAL A 626 -24.61 9.62 -13.73
N GLY A 627 -25.83 9.96 -13.31
CA GLY A 627 -26.91 10.38 -14.18
C GLY A 627 -27.49 9.26 -15.05
N GLU A 628 -28.21 9.64 -16.10
CA GLU A 628 -28.82 8.70 -17.06
C GLU A 628 -27.75 8.01 -17.93
N PRO A 629 -28.04 6.81 -18.48
CA PRO A 629 -27.14 6.16 -19.42
C PRO A 629 -26.75 7.06 -20.60
N LEU A 630 -25.46 7.07 -20.95
CA LEU A 630 -24.93 7.74 -22.15
C LEU A 630 -25.42 7.08 -23.44
N LEU A 631 -25.72 5.78 -23.37
CA LEU A 631 -26.31 4.98 -24.44
C LEU A 631 -27.21 3.92 -23.85
N HIS A 632 -28.34 3.67 -24.51
CA HIS A 632 -29.20 2.53 -24.24
C HIS A 632 -29.74 1.94 -25.56
N ILE A 633 -29.44 0.66 -25.80
CA ILE A 633 -29.92 -0.16 -26.92
C ILE A 633 -30.64 -1.36 -26.28
N SER A 634 -31.95 -1.41 -26.45
CA SER A 634 -32.81 -2.49 -25.95
C SER A 634 -33.28 -3.45 -27.05
N GLU A 635 -33.19 -3.04 -28.31
CA GLU A 635 -33.62 -3.82 -29.47
C GLU A 635 -32.43 -4.24 -30.34
N PRO A 636 -32.46 -5.44 -30.96
CA PRO A 636 -31.41 -5.92 -31.84
C PRO A 636 -31.05 -4.91 -32.94
N THR A 637 -29.79 -4.49 -32.98
CA THR A 637 -29.30 -3.42 -33.87
C THR A 637 -28.00 -3.85 -34.55
N SER A 638 -27.74 -3.33 -35.75
CA SER A 638 -26.48 -3.60 -36.48
C SER A 638 -25.28 -2.98 -35.76
N LEU A 639 -24.08 -3.56 -35.94
CA LEU A 639 -22.85 -2.95 -35.43
C LEU A 639 -22.62 -1.52 -35.97
N THR A 640 -22.98 -1.26 -37.23
CA THR A 640 -22.81 0.06 -37.86
C THR A 640 -23.64 1.13 -37.17
N ASP A 641 -24.92 0.83 -36.90
CA ASP A 641 -25.82 1.78 -36.25
C ASP A 641 -25.43 1.99 -34.78
N ALA A 642 -25.07 0.91 -34.08
CA ALA A 642 -24.57 1.00 -32.71
C ALA A 642 -23.28 1.85 -32.63
N ASN A 643 -22.32 1.64 -33.54
CA ASN A 643 -21.09 2.43 -33.62
C ASN A 643 -21.34 3.91 -33.98
N THR A 644 -22.36 4.20 -34.79
CA THR A 644 -22.75 5.58 -35.09
C THR A 644 -23.20 6.31 -33.82
N ARG A 645 -23.92 5.62 -32.94
CA ARG A 645 -24.34 6.15 -31.63
C ARG A 645 -23.19 6.25 -30.64
N LEU A 646 -22.22 5.32 -30.68
CA LEU A 646 -21.03 5.33 -29.81
C LEU A 646 -20.04 6.44 -30.15
N ALA A 647 -20.03 6.96 -31.38
CA ALA A 647 -19.01 7.91 -31.86
C ALA A 647 -18.91 9.20 -31.01
N GLY A 648 -19.99 9.60 -30.33
CA GLY A 648 -20.02 10.77 -29.44
C GLY A 648 -19.64 10.48 -27.98
N ILE A 649 -19.53 9.21 -27.58
CA ILE A 649 -19.27 8.82 -26.19
C ILE A 649 -17.78 8.80 -25.94
N ARG A 650 -17.36 9.55 -24.92
CA ARG A 650 -15.98 9.68 -24.48
C ARG A 650 -15.92 9.60 -22.96
N GLY A 651 -15.03 8.76 -22.42
CA GLY A 651 -14.75 8.68 -21.00
C GLY A 651 -13.66 7.68 -20.66
N ASP A 652 -12.95 7.94 -19.58
CA ASP A 652 -11.97 7.08 -18.91
C ASP A 652 -12.56 6.39 -17.67
N MET A 653 -13.81 6.70 -17.32
CA MET A 653 -14.58 6.12 -16.23
C MET A 653 -15.98 5.72 -16.73
N LEU A 654 -16.10 4.49 -17.24
CA LEU A 654 -17.30 3.99 -17.90
C LEU A 654 -17.66 2.58 -17.41
N HIS A 655 -18.95 2.28 -17.42
CA HIS A 655 -19.48 0.92 -17.26
C HIS A 655 -20.32 0.60 -18.50
N VAL A 656 -20.00 -0.51 -19.16
CA VAL A 656 -20.62 -0.98 -20.40
C VAL A 656 -21.18 -2.37 -20.20
N LYS A 657 -22.50 -2.51 -20.25
CA LYS A 657 -23.16 -3.82 -20.37
C LYS A 657 -23.48 -4.07 -21.82
N LEU A 658 -23.04 -5.19 -22.36
CA LEU A 658 -23.11 -5.49 -23.79
C LEU A 658 -23.48 -6.96 -24.02
N THR A 659 -24.46 -7.20 -24.89
CA THR A 659 -24.76 -8.53 -25.42
C THR A 659 -24.61 -8.52 -26.94
N LEU A 660 -23.68 -9.34 -27.45
CA LEU A 660 -23.44 -9.55 -28.87
C LEU A 660 -23.86 -10.95 -29.28
N GLU A 661 -24.61 -11.05 -30.38
CA GLU A 661 -24.77 -12.30 -31.12
C GLU A 661 -23.73 -12.35 -32.23
N ARG A 662 -23.01 -13.47 -32.32
CA ARG A 662 -21.97 -13.70 -33.31
C ARG A 662 -22.51 -13.57 -34.74
N GLY A 663 -21.77 -12.82 -35.56
CA GLY A 663 -21.96 -12.73 -37.01
C GLY A 663 -21.09 -13.70 -37.83
N SER A 664 -20.69 -13.24 -39.01
CA SER A 664 -19.81 -14.01 -39.91
C SER A 664 -18.32 -13.87 -39.59
N ALA A 665 -17.91 -12.87 -38.81
CA ALA A 665 -16.51 -12.67 -38.46
C ALA A 665 -15.96 -13.76 -37.53
N ASP A 666 -14.67 -14.06 -37.68
CA ASP A 666 -13.92 -14.95 -36.79
C ASP A 666 -13.69 -14.33 -35.41
N THR A 667 -13.56 -13.00 -35.35
CA THR A 667 -13.39 -12.25 -34.10
C THR A 667 -14.41 -11.13 -34.00
N PHE A 668 -14.94 -10.92 -32.79
CA PHE A 668 -15.88 -9.84 -32.49
C PHE A 668 -15.72 -9.38 -31.03
N GLY A 669 -16.14 -8.15 -30.72
CA GLY A 669 -15.98 -7.61 -29.38
C GLY A 669 -16.05 -6.09 -29.29
N LEU A 670 -15.33 -5.54 -28.31
CA LEU A 670 -15.36 -4.13 -27.90
C LEU A 670 -13.93 -3.60 -27.72
N ASP A 671 -13.63 -2.48 -28.37
CA ASP A 671 -12.48 -1.64 -28.09
C ASP A 671 -12.88 -0.56 -27.07
N VAL A 672 -12.02 -0.36 -26.07
CA VAL A 672 -12.12 0.71 -25.06
C VAL A 672 -10.83 1.52 -25.01
N LEU A 673 -10.89 2.70 -24.37
CA LEU A 673 -9.76 3.64 -24.30
C LEU A 673 -9.14 3.88 -25.69
N ARG A 674 -10.02 4.08 -26.68
CA ARG A 674 -9.64 4.12 -28.09
C ARG A 674 -9.44 5.56 -28.56
N SER A 675 -8.31 5.84 -29.22
CA SER A 675 -8.09 7.13 -29.90
C SER A 675 -8.88 7.21 -31.21
N ALA A 676 -9.19 8.43 -31.67
CA ALA A 676 -10.05 8.61 -32.85
C ALA A 676 -9.51 7.90 -34.10
N GLY A 677 -8.20 8.01 -34.34
CA GLY A 677 -7.51 7.51 -35.54
C GLY A 677 -7.08 6.04 -35.49
N ASP A 678 -7.31 5.33 -34.38
CA ASP A 678 -6.90 3.93 -34.28
C ASP A 678 -5.77 3.69 -33.31
N GLU A 679 -4.90 4.70 -33.16
CA GLU A 679 -3.52 4.63 -32.70
C GLU A 679 -3.35 3.86 -31.38
N GLU A 680 -4.17 4.19 -30.40
CA GLU A 680 -4.27 3.52 -29.11
C GLU A 680 -5.65 2.88 -28.94
N ARG A 681 -5.70 1.68 -28.35
CA ARG A 681 -6.91 0.98 -27.92
C ARG A 681 -6.55 -0.19 -26.98
N THR A 682 -7.49 -0.55 -26.13
CA THR A 682 -7.52 -1.84 -25.43
C THR A 682 -8.66 -2.67 -26.00
N ARG A 683 -8.38 -3.84 -26.57
CA ARG A 683 -9.37 -4.64 -27.30
C ARG A 683 -9.81 -5.85 -26.49
N LEU A 684 -11.08 -5.91 -26.10
CA LEU A 684 -11.73 -7.11 -25.60
C LEU A 684 -12.33 -7.87 -26.79
N PHE A 685 -12.03 -9.16 -26.92
CA PHE A 685 -12.43 -9.94 -28.08
C PHE A 685 -12.84 -11.37 -27.73
N TYR A 686 -13.66 -11.95 -28.59
CA TYR A 686 -13.90 -13.38 -28.65
C TYR A 686 -13.39 -13.92 -29.99
N ASP A 687 -12.53 -14.94 -29.93
CA ASP A 687 -11.98 -15.72 -31.05
C ASP A 687 -12.85 -16.97 -31.23
N ALA A 688 -13.74 -16.91 -32.21
CA ALA A 688 -14.78 -17.91 -32.36
C ALA A 688 -14.29 -19.25 -32.94
N PRO A 689 -13.33 -19.30 -33.89
CA PRO A 689 -12.68 -20.55 -34.28
C PRO A 689 -11.98 -21.27 -33.11
N ALA A 690 -11.32 -20.51 -32.22
CA ALA A 690 -10.61 -21.11 -31.09
C ALA A 690 -11.49 -21.35 -29.84
N GLY A 691 -12.66 -20.70 -29.77
CA GLY A 691 -13.53 -20.75 -28.58
C GLY A 691 -12.93 -20.02 -27.39
N GLN A 692 -12.33 -18.84 -27.61
CA GLN A 692 -11.54 -18.14 -26.60
C GLN A 692 -11.98 -16.69 -26.39
N LEU A 693 -12.08 -16.28 -25.13
CA LEU A 693 -12.19 -14.88 -24.71
C LEU A 693 -10.79 -14.32 -24.49
N GLY A 694 -10.53 -13.08 -24.89
CA GLY A 694 -9.23 -12.45 -24.65
C GLY A 694 -9.22 -10.93 -24.65
N VAL A 695 -8.05 -10.40 -24.31
CA VAL A 695 -7.70 -8.97 -24.39
C VAL A 695 -6.40 -8.79 -25.17
N ASP A 696 -6.40 -7.79 -26.05
CA ASP A 696 -5.22 -7.35 -26.79
C ASP A 696 -4.81 -5.95 -26.29
N ARG A 697 -3.61 -5.91 -25.69
CA ARG A 697 -3.01 -4.71 -25.09
C ARG A 697 -1.83 -4.16 -25.87
N THR A 698 -1.56 -4.70 -27.06
CA THR A 698 -0.42 -4.27 -27.91
C THR A 698 -0.48 -2.79 -28.29
N ARG A 699 -1.63 -2.14 -28.06
CA ARG A 699 -1.90 -0.72 -28.36
C ARG A 699 -2.54 0.03 -27.18
N SER A 700 -2.48 -0.49 -25.97
CA SER A 700 -3.11 0.12 -24.78
C SER A 700 -2.32 1.30 -24.18
N GLY A 701 -1.20 1.69 -24.80
CA GLY A 701 -0.29 2.73 -24.31
C GLY A 701 0.96 2.16 -23.62
N ASN A 702 1.56 2.94 -22.71
CA ASN A 702 2.84 2.75 -22.01
C ASN A 702 3.70 1.54 -22.40
N ASN A 703 4.73 1.69 -23.25
CA ASN A 703 5.74 0.65 -23.48
C ASN A 703 6.80 0.59 -22.35
N SER A 704 6.38 0.31 -21.11
CA SER A 704 7.30 0.09 -19.99
C SER A 704 8.22 -1.09 -20.30
N SER A 705 9.54 -0.92 -20.23
CA SER A 705 10.47 -2.04 -20.37
C SER A 705 10.37 -3.07 -19.24
N ALA A 706 9.74 -2.70 -18.10
CA ALA A 706 9.45 -3.61 -16.99
C ALA A 706 8.21 -4.48 -17.25
N GLU A 707 7.36 -4.12 -18.21
CA GLU A 707 6.26 -4.96 -18.67
C GLU A 707 6.51 -5.37 -20.13
N PRO A 708 7.35 -6.41 -20.38
CA PRO A 708 7.61 -6.88 -21.74
C PRO A 708 6.37 -7.49 -22.41
N ASN A 709 5.28 -7.69 -21.65
CA ASN A 709 4.07 -8.39 -22.05
C ASN A 709 2.89 -7.45 -22.37
N PHE A 710 3.12 -6.34 -23.10
CA PHE A 710 2.04 -5.72 -23.87
C PHE A 710 1.61 -6.68 -24.99
N GLY A 711 0.74 -7.61 -24.61
CA GLY A 711 0.43 -8.77 -25.43
C GLY A 711 -1.04 -9.14 -25.40
N ILE A 712 -1.31 -10.28 -26.03
CA ILE A 712 -2.64 -10.86 -26.10
C ILE A 712 -2.73 -11.92 -25.01
N HIS A 713 -3.68 -11.75 -24.10
CA HIS A 713 -4.03 -12.78 -23.12
C HIS A 713 -5.41 -13.32 -23.43
N LYS A 714 -5.57 -14.65 -23.37
CA LYS A 714 -6.83 -15.32 -23.73
C LYS A 714 -6.96 -16.69 -23.09
N GLY A 715 -8.20 -17.14 -22.95
CA GLY A 715 -8.54 -18.46 -22.42
C GLY A 715 -9.88 -18.98 -22.92
N PRO A 716 -10.19 -20.26 -22.69
CA PRO A 716 -11.38 -20.90 -23.24
C PRO A 716 -12.67 -20.34 -22.64
N LEU A 717 -13.66 -20.03 -23.48
CA LEU A 717 -15.01 -19.69 -23.06
C LEU A 717 -16.00 -20.30 -24.06
N THR A 718 -16.88 -21.17 -23.61
CA THR A 718 -17.92 -21.74 -24.48
C THR A 718 -19.14 -20.83 -24.48
N LEU A 719 -19.55 -20.34 -25.66
CA LEU A 719 -20.76 -19.54 -25.80
C LEU A 719 -22.00 -20.42 -26.01
N SER A 720 -23.10 -20.07 -25.34
CA SER A 720 -24.42 -20.61 -25.65
C SER A 720 -25.02 -19.85 -26.82
N ASN A 721 -25.44 -20.56 -27.88
CA ASN A 721 -26.06 -19.98 -29.08
C ASN A 721 -25.26 -18.82 -29.71
N GLY A 722 -23.92 -18.88 -29.65
CA GLY A 722 -23.05 -17.83 -30.21
C GLY A 722 -23.20 -16.45 -29.55
N THR A 723 -23.79 -16.38 -28.36
CA THR A 723 -24.04 -15.13 -27.63
C THR A 723 -22.94 -14.87 -26.61
N LEU A 724 -22.36 -13.68 -26.67
CA LEU A 724 -21.39 -13.15 -25.70
C LEU A 724 -22.04 -11.99 -24.94
N THR A 725 -22.15 -12.12 -23.62
CA THR A 725 -22.49 -11.02 -22.72
C THR A 725 -21.23 -10.57 -22.00
N LEU A 726 -20.98 -9.27 -22.00
CA LEU A 726 -19.87 -8.62 -21.32
C LEU A 726 -20.40 -7.56 -20.35
N ASP A 727 -19.93 -7.59 -19.12
CA ASP A 727 -20.02 -6.49 -18.15
C ASP A 727 -18.63 -5.85 -18.01
N VAL A 728 -18.43 -4.67 -18.60
CA VAL A 728 -17.11 -4.05 -18.79
C VAL A 728 -17.00 -2.76 -17.99
N PHE A 729 -15.93 -2.64 -17.22
CA PHE A 729 -15.60 -1.51 -16.38
C PHE A 729 -14.30 -0.90 -16.88
N VAL A 730 -14.36 0.37 -17.30
CA VAL A 730 -13.21 1.16 -17.73
C VAL A 730 -12.96 2.21 -16.66
N ASP A 731 -11.77 2.20 -16.08
CA ASP A 731 -11.26 3.22 -15.15
C ASP A 731 -9.94 3.75 -15.71
N ARG A 732 -9.42 4.85 -15.15
CA ARG A 732 -8.33 5.66 -15.71
C ARG A 732 -7.10 4.87 -16.16
N SER A 733 -6.73 3.82 -15.41
CA SER A 733 -5.67 2.90 -15.81
C SER A 733 -6.03 1.42 -15.73
N MET A 734 -7.32 1.09 -15.77
CA MET A 734 -7.81 -0.27 -15.54
C MET A 734 -9.00 -0.61 -16.42
N VAL A 735 -9.03 -1.85 -16.90
CA VAL A 735 -10.16 -2.42 -17.62
C VAL A 735 -10.47 -3.79 -17.01
N GLU A 736 -11.70 -3.95 -16.53
CA GLU A 736 -12.25 -5.25 -16.13
C GLU A 736 -13.39 -5.64 -17.08
N ALA A 737 -13.50 -6.92 -17.43
CA ALA A 737 -14.59 -7.43 -18.24
C ALA A 737 -15.03 -8.80 -17.74
N TYR A 738 -16.32 -8.96 -17.45
CA TYR A 738 -16.92 -10.19 -16.96
C TYR A 738 -17.81 -10.79 -18.04
N ALA A 739 -17.47 -11.99 -18.50
CA ALA A 739 -18.12 -12.66 -19.61
C ALA A 739 -19.01 -13.81 -19.12
N ASN A 740 -20.30 -13.75 -19.50
CA ASN A 740 -21.31 -14.80 -19.26
C ASN A 740 -21.35 -15.35 -17.81
N ASP A 741 -21.07 -14.49 -16.82
CA ASP A 741 -20.96 -14.85 -15.40
C ASP A 741 -20.02 -16.05 -15.16
N HIS A 742 -18.93 -16.16 -15.93
CA HIS A 742 -18.03 -17.33 -15.91
C HIS A 742 -16.55 -16.99 -15.90
N LYS A 743 -16.12 -16.03 -16.72
CA LYS A 743 -14.70 -15.67 -16.89
C LYS A 743 -14.54 -14.18 -16.87
N SER A 744 -13.48 -13.69 -16.23
CA SER A 744 -13.10 -12.29 -16.27
C SER A 744 -11.82 -12.06 -17.05
N ILE A 745 -11.61 -10.80 -17.40
CA ILE A 745 -10.33 -10.22 -17.79
C ILE A 745 -10.12 -9.01 -16.90
N THR A 746 -9.01 -8.98 -16.19
CA THR A 746 -8.56 -7.84 -15.39
C THR A 746 -7.25 -7.35 -15.95
N THR A 747 -7.19 -6.09 -16.39
CA THR A 747 -5.95 -5.57 -16.94
C THR A 747 -5.71 -4.09 -16.74
N ARG A 748 -4.44 -3.70 -16.84
CA ARG A 748 -3.98 -2.32 -16.79
C ARG A 748 -3.77 -1.77 -18.19
N ALA A 749 -4.19 -0.53 -18.38
CA ALA A 749 -4.01 0.23 -19.62
C ALA A 749 -3.51 1.63 -19.28
N TYR A 750 -2.53 2.14 -20.01
CA TYR A 750 -1.91 3.44 -19.73
C TYR A 750 -1.76 4.25 -21.03
N PRO A 751 -2.87 4.71 -21.63
CA PRO A 751 -2.81 5.49 -22.87
C PRO A 751 -1.90 6.70 -22.71
N PHE A 752 -1.02 6.96 -23.67
CA PHE A 752 -0.20 8.16 -23.66
C PHE A 752 -1.02 9.39 -24.07
N ARG A 753 -1.97 9.18 -24.97
CA ARG A 753 -2.81 10.26 -25.50
C ARG A 753 -3.97 10.54 -24.56
N GLN A 754 -4.23 11.82 -24.34
CA GLN A 754 -5.36 12.28 -23.53
C GLN A 754 -6.72 12.09 -24.21
N ASP A 755 -6.75 11.85 -25.53
CA ASP A 755 -7.98 11.68 -26.31
C ASP A 755 -8.37 10.21 -26.55
N SER A 756 -7.62 9.26 -25.97
CA SER A 756 -7.89 7.81 -25.98
C SER A 756 -9.04 7.43 -25.05
N LEU A 757 -10.22 7.98 -25.35
CA LEU A 757 -11.42 7.92 -24.49
C LEU A 757 -12.62 7.27 -25.18
N GLY A 758 -12.46 6.78 -26.40
CA GLY A 758 -13.55 6.26 -27.22
C GLY A 758 -13.87 4.78 -26.99
N LEU A 759 -15.06 4.39 -27.45
CA LEU A 759 -15.54 3.01 -27.54
C LEU A 759 -15.77 2.63 -29.01
N ARG A 760 -15.55 1.36 -29.37
CA ARG A 760 -15.91 0.85 -30.70
C ARG A 760 -16.21 -0.65 -30.68
N LEU A 761 -17.33 -1.05 -31.27
CA LEU A 761 -17.64 -2.45 -31.51
C LEU A 761 -17.03 -2.93 -32.84
N PHE A 762 -16.64 -4.19 -32.92
CA PHE A 762 -16.15 -4.83 -34.15
C PHE A 762 -16.64 -6.27 -34.27
N GLY A 763 -16.58 -6.83 -35.48
CA GLY A 763 -16.98 -8.20 -35.79
C GLY A 763 -18.09 -8.28 -36.83
N ASP A 764 -17.72 -8.20 -38.10
CA ASP A 764 -18.63 -8.15 -39.24
C ASP A 764 -19.80 -9.15 -39.16
N GLY A 765 -21.00 -8.63 -39.40
CA GLY A 765 -22.26 -9.37 -39.33
C GLY A 765 -22.80 -9.61 -37.92
N SER A 766 -22.08 -9.24 -36.86
CA SER A 766 -22.57 -9.41 -35.49
C SER A 766 -23.74 -8.47 -35.20
N ILE A 767 -24.63 -8.90 -34.31
CA ILE A 767 -25.81 -8.13 -33.90
C ILE A 767 -25.66 -7.72 -32.44
N VAL A 768 -25.85 -6.42 -32.17
CA VAL A 768 -25.95 -5.91 -30.80
C VAL A 768 -27.35 -6.23 -30.31
N LYS A 769 -27.49 -7.23 -29.43
CA LYS A 769 -28.78 -7.57 -28.81
C LYS A 769 -29.18 -6.52 -27.79
N SER A 770 -28.23 -6.09 -26.98
CA SER A 770 -28.40 -4.99 -26.05
C SER A 770 -27.07 -4.32 -25.76
N MET A 771 -27.11 -3.03 -25.44
CA MET A 771 -25.94 -2.30 -24.94
C MET A 771 -26.39 -1.14 -24.07
N THR A 772 -25.81 -0.99 -22.90
CA THR A 772 -26.00 0.22 -22.08
C THR A 772 -24.64 0.71 -21.60
N VAL A 773 -24.44 2.03 -21.66
CA VAL A 773 -23.20 2.69 -21.25
C VAL A 773 -23.52 3.74 -20.21
N TRP A 774 -22.85 3.68 -19.07
CA TRP A 774 -22.94 4.66 -18.00
C TRP A 774 -21.61 5.36 -17.78
N LYS A 775 -21.69 6.61 -17.33
CA LYS A 775 -20.57 7.29 -16.67
C LYS A 775 -20.47 6.77 -15.23
N MET A 776 -19.24 6.57 -14.76
CA MET A 776 -18.96 6.19 -13.36
C MET A 776 -18.48 7.42 -12.55
N GLY A 777 -18.87 7.47 -11.28
CA GLY A 777 -18.38 8.40 -10.26
C GLY A 777 -17.17 7.83 -9.52
N ASN A 778 -16.63 8.56 -8.55
CA ASN A 778 -15.48 8.09 -7.77
C ASN A 778 -15.93 7.32 -6.52
N MET A 779 -15.05 6.46 -6.01
CA MET A 779 -15.25 5.73 -4.75
C MET A 779 -15.23 6.63 -3.49
N THR A 780 -14.95 7.92 -3.64
CA THR A 780 -14.88 8.89 -2.53
C THR A 780 -15.97 9.95 -2.61
N ASP A 781 -16.86 9.85 -3.61
CA ASP A 781 -17.95 10.83 -3.83
C ASP A 781 -19.07 10.70 -2.79
#